data_AF-A0AAV5FT40-F1
#
_entry.id   AF-A0AAV5FT40-F1
#
_cell.length_a   1.000
_cell.length_b   1.000
_cell.length_c   1.000
_cell.angle_alpha   90.00
_cell.angle_beta   90.00
_cell.angle_gamma   90.00
#
_symmetry.space_group_name_H-M   'P 1'
#
loop_
_entity.id
_entity.type
_entity.pdbx_description
1 polymer ?
#
loop_
_entity_poly.entity_id
_entity_poly.type
_entity_poly.pdbx_seq_one_letter_code
_entity_poly.pdbx_strand_id
1 'polypeptide(L)'
;MASSPTPSTSKKHHARLNNPFPRAVPPAAIRGADAAPRLSFAPTSKLAAHVHDFPVGTRFRLRWDPSRGGQVSVSRVSSSSSGEDAQQRRIWETVPGVAFLAAASAAVEADECRGSFALRDGRARLVPDAQHVDKIKAFYRCDADADLLRDAAAFRPPSDDATRFPVLVITGHVAATKKTTNASRSCGCCGRRGRGAKPAAVLEARYWILLEEKSDTQVAFSVKFGDYHWTCAHAADPAANNATATSPRAHHHRPGLRLRLAARVQRAGGSSKKTRLPSSTTREETSALLGQLALVEKEKEKGEKEEEFNRVFLTYASSKDERFYGFGEQFSRMEFKGRRVPVLVQEQGIGRGDQPITFAANLVSYRSGGNWSTTYAPSPFYMTSKMRALYLEGYDYSIFDLTKPDRVQIQIYGNSVQGRILDGDSPTELLTSYTESTGRPPVLPRWITSGAVVGMQGGTDTVRGVWNQLQEYDVPISAFWLQDWVGQRKTAIGSQLWWNWEVDDAHYSGWKDLVSDLRHRGIRTMTYCNPCLVPMDQKPNTRRHLFEEAKKLGILVKDQAGEPYMMPNTAFDVAMLDFTNPEAHAWFKKILQGMADDGVSGWMADFGEGLPLDARLHSGEDPVAAHNRYPELWARVNREFADEWKSSNLITHSTAPAEEEKEEEEDGLVFFVRSGFRESSRWAMLFWEGDQMVSWQPNDGIKSSVVGLLSGGLSGFPLNHSDAGGYCTVDVPPLLLRYRRSEELLLRWMELNAFTVVFRTHEGNKPGSNCQFYSNARTLAHFARCARMYRAWEFYRVELVREAAETGLPVARHLFLHYPEDERVQVMTYEQFLVGTEVMVVPVLDKGRSKVTAYFPAGGGAWRHVWSGEEYGGGGSRVKERRTVHGGFEAEVEAPVGYPAVFVRAGSDVGKRFVRNLRDLKLL
;
A
#
# COMPACT_ATOMS: atom_id res chain seq x y z
N MET A 1 -18.09 -17.26 2.38
CA MET A 1 -16.91 -16.83 1.60
C MET A 1 -16.18 -18.10 1.23
N ALA A 2 -16.21 -18.50 -0.03
CA ALA A 2 -15.35 -19.58 -0.50
C ALA A 2 -13.90 -19.06 -0.47
N SER A 3 -12.98 -19.83 0.10
CA SER A 3 -11.56 -19.47 0.08
C SER A 3 -11.06 -19.52 -1.36
N SER A 4 -10.47 -18.41 -1.84
CA SER A 4 -9.66 -18.44 -3.05
C SER A 4 -8.63 -19.56 -2.93
N PRO A 5 -8.37 -20.35 -3.99
CA PRO A 5 -7.35 -21.38 -3.93
C PRO A 5 -6.00 -20.73 -3.63
N THR A 6 -5.37 -21.12 -2.51
CA THR A 6 -4.03 -20.66 -2.11
C THR A 6 -3.05 -20.83 -3.27
N PRO A 7 -2.17 -19.84 -3.55
CA PRO A 7 -1.20 -19.96 -4.62
C PRO A 7 -0.35 -21.23 -4.48
N SER A 8 0.00 -21.84 -5.62
CA SER A 8 1.09 -22.82 -5.61
C SER A 8 2.40 -22.07 -5.50
N THR A 9 3.00 -22.08 -4.31
CA THR A 9 4.23 -21.33 -4.01
C THR A 9 5.46 -22.21 -4.19
N SER A 10 6.42 -21.74 -4.99
CA SER A 10 7.74 -22.35 -5.18
C SER A 10 8.80 -21.52 -4.45
N LYS A 11 9.50 -22.16 -3.50
CA LYS A 11 10.56 -21.54 -2.70
C LYS A 11 11.93 -21.81 -3.31
N LYS A 12 12.71 -20.78 -3.59
CA LYS A 12 13.99 -20.90 -4.35
C LYS A 12 15.25 -20.57 -3.54
N HIS A 13 15.19 -20.66 -2.21
CA HIS A 13 16.29 -20.27 -1.31
C HIS A 13 17.61 -21.07 -1.46
N HIS A 14 17.61 -22.22 -2.16
CA HIS A 14 18.76 -23.15 -2.21
C HIS A 14 19.21 -23.58 -3.62
N ALA A 15 18.83 -22.88 -4.69
CA ALA A 15 19.28 -23.24 -6.04
C ALA A 15 20.79 -22.93 -6.22
N ARG A 16 21.59 -23.93 -6.64
CA ARG A 16 23.07 -23.82 -6.77
C ARG A 16 23.55 -22.87 -7.87
N LEU A 17 22.70 -22.54 -8.85
CA LEU A 17 22.94 -21.58 -9.92
C LEU A 17 21.64 -20.80 -10.13
N ASN A 18 21.59 -19.56 -9.63
CA ASN A 18 20.44 -18.69 -9.80
C ASN A 18 20.46 -18.05 -11.20
N ASN A 19 19.28 -17.87 -11.81
CA ASN A 19 19.16 -17.06 -13.02
C ASN A 19 19.40 -15.58 -12.65
N PRO A 20 20.47 -14.93 -13.15
CA PRO A 20 20.80 -13.56 -12.78
C PRO A 20 19.91 -12.51 -13.45
N PHE A 21 19.11 -12.92 -14.45
CA PHE A 21 18.10 -12.11 -15.13
C PHE A 21 16.71 -12.72 -14.91
N PRO A 22 16.19 -12.70 -13.67
CA PRO A 22 14.81 -13.10 -13.45
C PRO A 22 13.89 -12.17 -14.25
N ARG A 23 12.84 -12.72 -14.87
CA ARG A 23 11.87 -11.89 -15.61
C ARG A 23 11.28 -10.82 -14.67
N ALA A 24 11.45 -9.56 -15.06
CA ALA A 24 10.88 -8.41 -14.39
C ALA A 24 9.38 -8.35 -14.72
N VAL A 25 8.55 -8.53 -13.69
CA VAL A 25 7.07 -8.55 -13.78
C VAL A 25 6.56 -9.73 -14.65
N PRO A 26 5.41 -10.34 -14.37
CA PRO A 26 4.88 -11.35 -15.26
C PRO A 26 4.58 -10.70 -16.62
N PRO A 27 4.99 -11.28 -17.76
CA PRO A 27 4.27 -11.02 -19.01
C PRO A 27 2.78 -11.35 -18.78
N ALA A 28 1.86 -10.66 -19.47
CA ALA A 28 0.41 -10.85 -19.36
C ALA A 28 0.05 -12.30 -19.08
N ALA A 29 -0.26 -12.60 -17.82
CA ALA A 29 -0.23 -13.98 -17.35
C ALA A 29 -1.42 -14.77 -17.92
N ILE A 30 -2.47 -14.06 -18.32
CA ILE A 30 -3.47 -14.57 -19.25
C ILE A 30 -3.04 -14.21 -20.68
N ARG A 31 -2.46 -15.18 -21.42
CA ARG A 31 -2.26 -15.05 -22.88
C ARG A 31 -3.61 -14.69 -23.52
N GLY A 32 -3.76 -13.44 -23.96
CA GLY A 32 -5.00 -12.89 -24.50
C GLY A 32 -5.57 -11.66 -23.76
N ALA A 33 -5.06 -11.32 -22.56
CA ALA A 33 -5.54 -10.18 -21.75
C ALA A 33 -4.96 -8.81 -22.14
N ASP A 34 -4.01 -8.74 -23.09
CA ASP A 34 -3.61 -7.45 -23.71
C ASP A 34 -4.74 -6.84 -24.55
N ALA A 35 -5.76 -7.63 -24.81
CA ALA A 35 -7.08 -7.15 -25.09
C ALA A 35 -7.83 -7.35 -23.76
N ALA A 36 -8.59 -6.34 -23.29
CA ALA A 36 -9.94 -6.68 -22.80
C ALA A 36 -10.42 -7.80 -23.72
N PRO A 37 -10.82 -8.99 -23.24
CA PRO A 37 -11.10 -10.12 -24.11
C PRO A 37 -11.87 -9.62 -25.33
N ARG A 38 -11.90 -10.31 -26.45
CA ARG A 38 -12.77 -9.86 -27.56
C ARG A 38 -14.28 -9.80 -27.19
N LEU A 39 -14.65 -9.79 -25.89
CA LEU A 39 -15.67 -8.98 -25.22
C LEU A 39 -16.20 -7.85 -26.11
N SER A 40 -17.15 -8.26 -26.94
CA SER A 40 -18.05 -7.36 -27.64
C SER A 40 -19.00 -6.76 -26.60
N PHE A 41 -19.18 -5.45 -26.69
CA PHE A 41 -20.23 -4.78 -25.95
C PHE A 41 -21.54 -4.92 -26.75
N ALA A 42 -22.58 -5.44 -26.12
CA ALA A 42 -23.89 -5.59 -26.75
C ALA A 42 -24.96 -4.85 -25.92
N PRO A 43 -25.43 -3.67 -26.38
CA PRO A 43 -26.43 -2.90 -25.66
C PRO A 43 -27.76 -3.65 -25.58
N THR A 44 -28.41 -3.64 -24.42
CA THR A 44 -29.77 -4.19 -24.26
C THR A 44 -30.80 -3.21 -24.83
N SER A 45 -31.92 -3.75 -25.34
CA SER A 45 -32.95 -2.98 -26.07
C SER A 45 -33.58 -1.83 -25.27
N LYS A 46 -33.53 -1.86 -23.94
CA LYS A 46 -34.10 -0.80 -23.06
C LYS A 46 -33.17 0.39 -22.82
N LEU A 47 -31.85 0.19 -22.85
CA LEU A 47 -30.83 1.24 -22.66
C LEU A 47 -30.22 1.74 -23.99
N ALA A 48 -30.63 1.13 -25.12
CA ALA A 48 -30.09 1.41 -26.45
C ALA A 48 -30.65 2.68 -27.11
N ALA A 49 -31.74 3.26 -26.61
CA ALA A 49 -32.50 4.28 -27.34
C ALA A 49 -32.07 5.73 -27.03
N HIS A 50 -31.68 6.05 -25.79
CA HIS A 50 -31.44 7.43 -25.35
C HIS A 50 -30.28 7.56 -24.35
N VAL A 51 -29.71 8.76 -24.28
CA VAL A 51 -28.77 9.13 -23.21
C VAL A 51 -29.53 9.20 -21.89
N HIS A 52 -28.96 8.64 -20.83
CA HIS A 52 -29.56 8.64 -19.49
C HIS A 52 -28.59 9.22 -18.47
N ASP A 53 -29.07 10.15 -17.65
CA ASP A 53 -28.32 10.69 -16.51
C ASP A 53 -28.93 10.18 -15.21
N PHE A 54 -28.09 9.65 -14.33
CA PHE A 54 -28.47 9.09 -13.04
C PHE A 54 -27.73 9.81 -11.91
N PRO A 55 -28.42 10.21 -10.83
CA PRO A 55 -27.75 10.77 -9.66
C PRO A 55 -26.96 9.69 -8.91
N VAL A 56 -25.77 10.09 -8.43
CA VAL A 56 -24.95 9.35 -7.46
C VAL A 56 -24.77 10.30 -6.29
N GLY A 57 -25.61 10.15 -5.28
CA GLY A 57 -25.77 11.12 -4.21
C GLY A 57 -26.29 12.48 -4.72
N THR A 58 -25.80 13.54 -4.09
CA THR A 58 -26.21 14.93 -4.30
C THR A 58 -25.24 15.70 -5.20
N ARG A 59 -23.97 15.29 -5.26
CA ARG A 59 -22.88 16.01 -5.92
C ARG A 59 -22.43 15.40 -7.24
N PHE A 60 -22.76 14.13 -7.48
CA PHE A 60 -22.27 13.42 -8.66
C PHE A 60 -23.40 12.90 -9.53
N ARG A 61 -23.11 12.78 -10.84
CA ARG A 61 -23.98 12.12 -11.80
C ARG A 61 -23.20 11.13 -12.63
N LEU A 62 -23.83 9.99 -12.89
CA LEU A 62 -23.41 9.04 -13.90
C LEU A 62 -24.24 9.26 -15.17
N ARG A 63 -23.56 9.41 -16.29
CA ARG A 63 -24.15 9.48 -17.62
C ARG A 63 -23.90 8.20 -18.39
N TRP A 64 -24.96 7.61 -18.93
CA TRP A 64 -24.95 6.50 -19.88
C TRP A 64 -25.25 7.03 -21.28
N ASP A 65 -24.34 6.80 -22.23
CA ASP A 65 -24.48 7.23 -23.62
C ASP A 65 -24.44 6.03 -24.60
N PRO A 66 -25.59 5.60 -25.14
CA PRO A 66 -25.64 4.49 -26.10
C PRO A 66 -25.17 4.89 -27.50
N SER A 67 -25.18 6.18 -27.85
CA SER A 67 -24.80 6.66 -29.20
C SER A 67 -23.32 6.41 -29.53
N ARG A 68 -22.50 6.22 -28.48
CA ARG A 68 -21.07 5.92 -28.55
C ARG A 68 -20.76 4.43 -28.44
N GLY A 69 -21.73 3.57 -28.75
CA GLY A 69 -21.62 2.12 -28.59
C GLY A 69 -21.76 1.66 -27.13
N GLY A 70 -22.26 2.52 -26.24
CA GLY A 70 -22.29 2.30 -24.80
C GLY A 70 -21.06 2.90 -24.11
N GLN A 71 -21.26 4.01 -23.41
CA GLN A 71 -20.24 4.67 -22.59
C GLN A 71 -20.85 5.06 -21.24
N VAL A 72 -20.10 4.84 -20.16
CA VAL A 72 -20.41 5.35 -18.81
C VAL A 72 -19.43 6.47 -18.48
N SER A 73 -19.91 7.57 -17.90
CA SER A 73 -19.05 8.61 -17.34
C SER A 73 -19.59 9.12 -16.02
N VAL A 74 -18.71 9.48 -15.09
CA VAL A 74 -19.02 10.10 -13.80
C VAL A 74 -18.51 11.53 -13.82
N SER A 75 -19.34 12.47 -13.38
CA SER A 75 -19.04 13.90 -13.35
C SER A 75 -19.59 14.56 -12.09
N ARG A 76 -18.94 15.66 -11.67
CA ARG A 76 -19.43 16.54 -10.62
C ARG A 76 -20.56 17.41 -11.16
N VAL A 77 -21.60 17.61 -10.36
CA VAL A 77 -22.69 18.56 -10.63
C VAL A 77 -22.26 19.93 -10.13
N SER A 78 -22.13 20.91 -11.04
CA SER A 78 -21.88 22.30 -10.63
C SER A 78 -23.08 22.87 -9.88
N SER A 79 -22.83 23.55 -8.75
CA SER A 79 -23.85 24.26 -7.98
C SER A 79 -24.21 25.63 -8.56
N SER A 80 -23.52 26.10 -9.61
CA SER A 80 -23.82 27.38 -10.25
C SER A 80 -24.95 27.24 -11.27
N SER A 81 -26.16 27.61 -10.85
CA SER A 81 -27.36 27.73 -11.68
C SER A 81 -27.34 28.96 -12.60
N SER A 82 -26.37 29.05 -13.51
CA SER A 82 -26.37 30.11 -14.53
C SER A 82 -25.71 29.66 -15.83
N GLY A 83 -26.55 29.45 -16.85
CA GLY A 83 -26.14 29.46 -18.26
C GLY A 83 -25.80 28.09 -18.86
N GLU A 84 -26.29 27.87 -20.07
CA GLU A 84 -26.28 26.66 -20.90
C GLU A 84 -24.89 26.14 -21.36
N ASP A 85 -23.81 26.34 -20.61
CA ASP A 85 -22.49 25.80 -20.97
C ASP A 85 -21.58 25.49 -19.76
N ALA A 86 -22.17 25.08 -18.63
CA ALA A 86 -21.39 24.54 -17.52
C ALA A 86 -20.82 23.17 -17.93
N GLN A 87 -19.64 23.17 -18.56
CA GLN A 87 -18.91 21.99 -18.99
C GLN A 87 -18.68 21.07 -17.78
N GLN A 88 -19.54 20.06 -17.62
CA GLN A 88 -19.42 19.06 -16.56
C GLN A 88 -18.08 18.33 -16.71
N ARG A 89 -17.15 18.61 -15.80
CA ARG A 89 -15.85 17.94 -15.74
C ARG A 89 -16.08 16.46 -15.43
N ARG A 90 -15.64 15.59 -16.35
CA ARG A 90 -15.68 14.13 -16.19
C ARG A 90 -14.48 13.66 -15.39
N ILE A 91 -14.73 13.15 -14.19
CA ILE A 91 -13.70 12.63 -13.30
C ILE A 91 -13.32 11.18 -13.65
N TRP A 92 -14.24 10.45 -14.30
CA TRP A 92 -14.01 9.08 -14.76
C TRP A 92 -14.91 8.75 -15.94
N GLU A 93 -14.43 7.97 -16.91
CA GLU A 93 -15.25 7.50 -18.03
C GLU A 93 -14.73 6.20 -18.65
N THR A 94 -15.62 5.36 -19.15
CA THR A 94 -15.24 4.14 -19.89
C THR A 94 -14.83 4.47 -21.32
N VAL A 95 -14.13 3.54 -21.97
CA VAL A 95 -13.84 3.65 -23.40
C VAL A 95 -15.14 3.38 -24.18
N PRO A 96 -15.55 4.25 -25.11
CA PRO A 96 -16.72 4.05 -25.97
C PRO A 96 -16.75 2.68 -26.66
N GLY A 97 -17.85 1.93 -26.50
CA GLY A 97 -18.07 0.66 -27.21
C GLY A 97 -17.16 -0.50 -26.79
N VAL A 98 -16.38 -0.32 -25.73
CA VAL A 98 -15.51 -1.34 -25.16
C VAL A 98 -16.09 -1.78 -23.82
N ALA A 99 -16.06 -3.08 -23.58
CA ALA A 99 -16.38 -3.61 -22.28
C ALA A 99 -15.50 -2.99 -21.17
N PHE A 100 -16.14 -2.53 -20.11
CA PHE A 100 -15.48 -1.92 -18.96
C PHE A 100 -15.27 -2.90 -17.80
N LEU A 101 -15.88 -4.09 -17.86
CA LEU A 101 -15.62 -5.20 -16.95
C LEU A 101 -15.28 -6.47 -17.72
N ALA A 102 -14.32 -7.22 -17.18
CA ALA A 102 -14.10 -8.62 -17.55
C ALA A 102 -13.77 -9.44 -16.29
N ALA A 103 -13.92 -10.76 -16.39
CA ALA A 103 -13.57 -11.69 -15.33
C ALA A 103 -12.78 -12.86 -15.89
N ALA A 104 -12.01 -13.53 -15.04
CA ALA A 104 -11.37 -14.79 -15.41
C ALA A 104 -11.22 -15.72 -14.20
N SER A 105 -11.02 -17.01 -14.50
CA SER A 105 -10.58 -18.00 -13.51
C SER A 105 -9.20 -18.51 -13.90
N ALA A 106 -8.21 -18.31 -13.02
CA ALA A 106 -6.83 -18.72 -13.24
C ALA A 106 -6.18 -19.22 -11.94
N ALA A 107 -5.36 -20.26 -12.06
CA ALA A 107 -4.48 -20.66 -10.95
C ALA A 107 -3.37 -19.61 -10.75
N VAL A 108 -2.96 -19.38 -9.50
CA VAL A 108 -1.81 -18.53 -9.17
C VAL A 108 -0.60 -19.40 -8.92
N GLU A 109 0.51 -19.08 -9.56
CA GLU A 109 1.84 -19.58 -9.22
C GLU A 109 2.63 -18.43 -8.58
N ALA A 110 3.25 -18.69 -7.43
CA ALA A 110 4.09 -17.70 -6.74
C ALA A 110 5.54 -18.21 -6.64
N ASP A 111 6.49 -17.36 -7.01
CA ASP A 111 7.91 -17.54 -6.69
C ASP A 111 8.24 -16.69 -5.46
N GLU A 112 8.82 -17.30 -4.43
CA GLU A 112 9.26 -16.61 -3.21
C GLU A 112 10.76 -16.85 -2.95
N CYS A 113 11.49 -15.77 -2.63
CA CYS A 113 12.85 -15.84 -2.14
C CYS A 113 13.20 -14.62 -1.27
N ARG A 114 13.36 -14.83 0.05
CA ARG A 114 13.87 -13.85 1.02
C ARG A 114 13.19 -12.48 0.91
N GLY A 115 11.87 -12.44 1.01
CA GLY A 115 11.09 -11.20 0.90
C GLY A 115 10.91 -10.67 -0.53
N SER A 116 11.44 -11.34 -1.55
CA SER A 116 11.12 -11.07 -2.95
C SER A 116 10.05 -12.03 -3.47
N PHE A 117 9.04 -11.48 -4.14
CA PHE A 117 7.89 -12.24 -4.62
C PHE A 117 7.70 -12.08 -6.14
N ALA A 118 7.07 -13.06 -6.76
CA ALA A 118 6.57 -12.98 -8.13
C ALA A 118 5.33 -13.84 -8.28
N LEU A 119 4.17 -13.21 -8.36
CA LEU A 119 2.91 -13.91 -8.63
C LEU A 119 2.64 -13.91 -10.14
N ARG A 120 2.18 -15.04 -10.68
CA ARG A 120 1.81 -15.20 -12.08
C ARG A 120 0.52 -15.99 -12.17
N ASP A 121 -0.31 -15.64 -13.15
CA ASP A 121 -1.39 -16.53 -13.57
C ASP A 121 -0.81 -17.70 -14.38
N GLY A 122 -1.28 -18.89 -14.06
CA GLY A 122 -1.23 -20.02 -14.96
C GLY A 122 -2.18 -19.83 -16.15
N ARG A 123 -2.44 -20.90 -16.90
CA ARG A 123 -3.38 -20.84 -18.02
C ARG A 123 -4.78 -20.50 -17.51
N ALA A 124 -5.32 -19.36 -17.95
CA ALA A 124 -6.72 -19.00 -17.69
C ALA A 124 -7.65 -20.08 -18.24
N ARG A 125 -8.59 -20.52 -17.42
CA ARG A 125 -9.53 -21.59 -17.74
C ARG A 125 -10.79 -21.05 -18.41
N LEU A 126 -11.21 -19.86 -18.00
CA LEU A 126 -12.47 -19.24 -18.43
C LEU A 126 -12.28 -17.74 -18.56
N VAL A 127 -12.65 -17.21 -19.71
CA VAL A 127 -12.61 -15.79 -20.03
C VAL A 127 -13.85 -15.50 -20.89
N PRO A 128 -14.81 -14.70 -20.41
CA PRO A 128 -15.95 -14.25 -21.19
C PRO A 128 -15.53 -13.52 -22.47
N ASP A 129 -16.38 -13.58 -23.51
CA ASP A 129 -16.20 -12.90 -24.80
C ASP A 129 -17.34 -11.94 -25.17
N ALA A 130 -18.30 -11.68 -24.26
CA ALA A 130 -19.30 -10.63 -24.38
C ALA A 130 -19.69 -10.02 -23.01
N GLN A 131 -20.02 -8.71 -22.98
CA GLN A 131 -20.59 -7.98 -21.83
C GLN A 131 -21.92 -7.37 -22.25
N HIS A 132 -22.91 -7.59 -21.40
CA HIS A 132 -24.23 -6.96 -21.49
C HIS A 132 -24.48 -6.10 -20.25
N VAL A 133 -25.14 -4.96 -20.43
CA VAL A 133 -25.66 -4.11 -19.34
C VAL A 133 -27.17 -4.23 -19.38
N ASP A 134 -27.77 -4.83 -18.34
CA ASP A 134 -29.22 -5.06 -18.29
C ASP A 134 -29.96 -3.80 -17.85
N LYS A 135 -29.45 -3.18 -16.79
CA LYS A 135 -30.17 -2.15 -16.04
C LYS A 135 -29.19 -1.24 -15.31
N ILE A 136 -29.54 0.04 -15.29
CA ILE A 136 -28.96 1.05 -14.41
C ILE A 136 -30.12 1.60 -13.57
N LYS A 137 -30.04 1.53 -12.24
CA LYS A 137 -31.10 1.98 -11.33
C LYS A 137 -30.50 2.76 -10.16
N ALA A 138 -30.99 3.98 -9.96
CA ALA A 138 -30.76 4.75 -8.73
C ALA A 138 -31.76 4.29 -7.65
N PHE A 139 -31.26 4.07 -6.45
CA PHE A 139 -32.02 3.70 -5.27
C PHE A 139 -32.02 4.85 -4.28
N TYR A 140 -33.17 5.13 -3.68
CA TYR A 140 -33.38 6.17 -2.69
C TYR A 140 -33.70 5.56 -1.32
N ARG A 141 -33.52 6.34 -0.25
CA ARG A 141 -33.70 5.87 1.13
C ARG A 141 -35.10 5.30 1.42
N CYS A 142 -36.12 5.73 0.69
CA CYS A 142 -37.51 5.28 0.82
C CYS A 142 -37.87 4.06 -0.02
N ASP A 143 -36.95 3.53 -0.84
CA ASP A 143 -37.25 2.39 -1.70
C ASP A 143 -37.36 1.11 -0.87
N ALA A 144 -38.52 0.44 -0.98
CA ALA A 144 -38.81 -0.83 -0.28
C ALA A 144 -37.99 -2.03 -0.82
N ASP A 145 -37.28 -1.86 -1.93
CA ASP A 145 -36.49 -2.90 -2.61
C ASP A 145 -35.12 -3.10 -1.92
N ALA A 146 -35.14 -3.51 -0.65
CA ALA A 146 -33.95 -3.94 0.06
C ALA A 146 -33.40 -5.27 -0.49
N ASP A 147 -34.16 -5.99 -1.31
CA ASP A 147 -33.80 -7.33 -1.79
C ASP A 147 -32.68 -7.31 -2.85
N LEU A 148 -32.57 -6.30 -3.72
CA LEU A 148 -31.42 -6.20 -4.67
C LEU A 148 -30.10 -5.82 -3.98
N LEU A 149 -30.17 -5.03 -2.90
CA LEU A 149 -29.01 -4.71 -2.05
C LEU A 149 -28.65 -5.88 -1.11
N ARG A 150 -29.63 -6.74 -0.76
CA ARG A 150 -29.46 -7.93 0.11
C ARG A 150 -29.08 -9.21 -0.64
N ASP A 151 -29.67 -9.48 -1.81
CA ASP A 151 -29.36 -10.60 -2.71
C ASP A 151 -27.95 -10.44 -3.29
N ALA A 152 -27.51 -9.19 -3.49
CA ALA A 152 -26.11 -8.86 -3.63
C ALA A 152 -25.42 -8.93 -2.24
N ALA A 153 -25.45 -10.11 -1.59
CA ALA A 153 -25.06 -10.46 -0.22
C ALA A 153 -23.67 -9.98 0.28
N ALA A 154 -22.95 -9.17 -0.50
CA ALA A 154 -21.70 -8.50 -0.19
C ALA A 154 -21.81 -7.00 0.12
N PHE A 155 -22.96 -6.35 -0.10
CA PHE A 155 -23.13 -4.91 0.15
C PHE A 155 -23.90 -4.67 1.46
N ARG A 156 -23.36 -5.17 2.59
CA ARG A 156 -23.75 -4.60 3.88
C ARG A 156 -22.98 -3.28 4.02
N PRO A 157 -23.63 -2.11 3.99
CA PRO A 157 -22.95 -0.89 4.38
C PRO A 157 -22.40 -1.10 5.80
N PRO A 158 -21.15 -0.70 6.09
CA PRO A 158 -20.67 -0.62 7.47
C PRO A 158 -21.72 0.13 8.30
N SER A 159 -22.11 -0.45 9.43
CA SER A 159 -22.98 0.23 10.38
C SER A 159 -22.22 1.45 10.92
N ASP A 160 -22.45 2.62 10.32
CA ASP A 160 -22.25 4.00 10.82
C ASP A 160 -21.61 5.01 9.85
N ASP A 161 -21.30 4.67 8.59
CA ASP A 161 -20.92 5.69 7.60
C ASP A 161 -22.12 6.18 6.78
N ALA A 162 -22.30 7.51 6.74
CA ALA A 162 -23.45 8.21 6.19
C ALA A 162 -23.57 8.07 4.66
N THR A 163 -24.00 6.91 4.16
CA THR A 163 -24.38 6.71 2.75
C THR A 163 -25.29 7.83 2.29
N ARG A 164 -24.81 8.62 1.31
CA ARG A 164 -25.58 9.71 0.73
C ARG A 164 -26.40 9.18 -0.44
N PHE A 165 -27.71 9.12 -0.23
CA PHE A 165 -28.64 8.70 -1.26
C PHE A 165 -28.88 9.81 -2.29
N PRO A 166 -29.16 9.44 -3.56
CA PRO A 166 -29.34 8.09 -4.08
C PRO A 166 -28.05 7.29 -4.31
N VAL A 167 -28.14 5.97 -4.18
CA VAL A 167 -27.07 5.02 -4.53
C VAL A 167 -27.38 4.41 -5.89
N LEU A 168 -26.38 4.27 -6.76
CA LEU A 168 -26.58 3.80 -8.13
C LEU A 168 -26.08 2.37 -8.31
N VAL A 169 -26.87 1.51 -8.95
CA VAL A 169 -26.51 0.13 -9.27
C VAL A 169 -26.58 -0.10 -10.77
N ILE A 170 -25.51 -0.66 -11.34
CA ILE A 170 -25.45 -1.20 -12.70
C ILE A 170 -25.43 -2.72 -12.59
N THR A 171 -26.38 -3.39 -13.24
CA THR A 171 -26.43 -4.86 -13.31
C THR A 171 -26.28 -5.32 -14.75
N GLY A 172 -25.56 -6.42 -14.94
CA GLY A 172 -25.43 -7.03 -16.25
C GLY A 172 -24.84 -8.43 -16.17
N HIS A 173 -24.48 -8.96 -17.34
CA HIS A 173 -23.93 -10.31 -17.48
C HIS A 173 -22.68 -10.30 -18.34
N VAL A 174 -21.74 -11.19 -18.01
CA VAL A 174 -20.64 -11.56 -18.90
C VAL A 174 -20.89 -12.98 -19.42
N ALA A 175 -20.65 -13.21 -20.70
CA ALA A 175 -20.91 -14.50 -21.32
C ALA A 175 -19.76 -14.98 -22.21
N ALA A 176 -19.63 -16.29 -22.39
CA ALA A 176 -18.68 -16.90 -23.34
C ALA A 176 -19.33 -18.05 -24.12
N THR A 177 -19.13 -18.11 -25.43
CA THR A 177 -19.62 -19.24 -26.25
C THR A 177 -18.51 -20.25 -26.55
N LYS A 178 -18.65 -21.50 -26.12
CA LYS A 178 -17.66 -22.54 -26.41
C LYS A 178 -17.94 -23.16 -27.79
N LYS A 179 -17.13 -22.85 -28.80
CA LYS A 179 -17.11 -23.59 -30.07
C LYS A 179 -16.53 -24.98 -29.83
N THR A 180 -17.35 -26.02 -29.85
CA THR A 180 -16.88 -27.40 -29.66
C THR A 180 -16.12 -27.89 -30.89
N THR A 181 -14.79 -27.95 -30.81
CA THR A 181 -13.96 -28.74 -31.72
C THR A 181 -13.62 -30.08 -31.07
N ASN A 182 -14.31 -31.14 -31.52
CA ASN A 182 -14.11 -32.57 -31.23
C ASN A 182 -14.41 -33.17 -29.84
N ALA A 183 -15.19 -34.27 -29.92
CA ALA A 183 -15.34 -35.45 -29.06
C ALA A 183 -16.21 -35.42 -27.77
N SER A 184 -17.36 -36.10 -27.90
CA SER A 184 -18.07 -36.96 -26.92
C SER A 184 -18.26 -36.50 -25.47
N ARG A 185 -19.18 -35.57 -25.24
CA ARG A 185 -20.12 -35.67 -24.12
C ARG A 185 -21.55 -35.45 -24.63
N SER A 186 -22.48 -36.30 -24.19
CA SER A 186 -23.92 -36.10 -24.39
C SER A 186 -24.42 -35.18 -23.28
N CYS A 187 -25.00 -34.03 -23.63
CA CYS A 187 -25.79 -33.25 -22.66
C CYS A 187 -27.05 -34.07 -22.34
N GLY A 188 -27.26 -34.40 -21.06
CA GLY A 188 -28.44 -35.13 -20.57
C GLY A 188 -29.74 -34.33 -20.65
N CYS A 189 -29.66 -33.07 -21.08
CA CYS A 189 -30.74 -32.09 -21.15
C CYS A 189 -31.67 -32.30 -22.36
N CYS A 190 -31.22 -32.95 -23.43
CA CYS A 190 -31.99 -33.12 -24.66
C CYS A 190 -32.07 -34.61 -25.05
N GLY A 191 -33.09 -35.31 -24.56
CA GLY A 191 -33.44 -36.69 -24.92
C GLY A 191 -33.94 -36.88 -26.36
N ARG A 192 -33.42 -36.15 -27.34
CA ARG A 192 -33.77 -36.31 -28.76
C ARG A 192 -32.52 -36.64 -29.58
N ARG A 193 -32.47 -37.87 -30.09
CA ARG A 193 -31.58 -38.28 -31.19
C ARG A 193 -32.11 -37.67 -32.49
N GLY A 194 -31.73 -36.43 -32.78
CA GLY A 194 -31.90 -35.80 -34.09
C GLY A 194 -30.54 -35.41 -34.66
N ARG A 195 -30.29 -35.70 -35.94
CA ARG A 195 -29.11 -35.22 -36.67
C ARG A 195 -29.25 -33.70 -36.89
N GLY A 196 -28.77 -32.92 -35.93
CA GLY A 196 -28.66 -31.45 -35.99
C GLY A 196 -27.47 -31.02 -35.14
N ALA A 197 -26.82 -29.91 -35.50
CA ALA A 197 -25.64 -29.40 -34.81
C ALA A 197 -25.87 -29.34 -33.28
N LYS A 198 -24.93 -29.87 -32.49
CA LYS A 198 -25.03 -29.83 -31.03
C LYS A 198 -25.05 -28.37 -30.55
N PRO A 199 -25.91 -28.00 -29.58
CA PRO A 199 -25.96 -26.64 -29.06
C PRO A 199 -24.61 -26.27 -28.41
N ALA A 200 -24.13 -25.06 -28.69
CA ALA A 200 -22.97 -24.51 -28.02
C ALA A 200 -23.28 -24.35 -26.52
N ALA A 201 -22.30 -24.65 -25.67
CA ALA A 201 -22.39 -24.33 -24.24
C ALA A 201 -22.06 -22.84 -24.06
N VAL A 202 -22.91 -22.13 -23.33
CA VAL A 202 -22.78 -20.72 -22.99
C VAL A 202 -22.39 -20.64 -21.52
N LEU A 203 -21.23 -20.05 -21.24
CA LEU A 203 -20.86 -19.61 -19.90
C LEU A 203 -21.59 -18.29 -19.64
N GLU A 204 -22.22 -18.14 -18.49
CA GLU A 204 -22.85 -16.87 -18.10
C GLU A 204 -22.63 -16.59 -16.61
N ALA A 205 -22.34 -15.34 -16.28
CA ALA A 205 -22.26 -14.86 -14.90
C ALA A 205 -22.79 -13.44 -14.78
N ARG A 206 -23.53 -13.16 -13.70
CA ARG A 206 -24.00 -11.81 -13.40
C ARG A 206 -22.88 -10.97 -12.80
N TYR A 207 -22.94 -9.66 -12.99
CA TYR A 207 -22.13 -8.71 -12.25
C TYR A 207 -22.97 -7.55 -11.73
N TRP A 208 -22.46 -6.91 -10.69
CA TRP A 208 -23.00 -5.70 -10.09
C TRP A 208 -21.91 -4.65 -9.96
N ILE A 209 -22.21 -3.41 -10.34
CA ILE A 209 -21.43 -2.23 -9.97
C ILE A 209 -22.29 -1.37 -9.07
N LEU A 210 -21.81 -1.09 -7.88
CA LEU A 210 -22.37 -0.12 -6.96
C LEU A 210 -21.58 1.18 -7.07
N LEU A 211 -22.26 2.32 -7.10
CA LEU A 211 -21.68 3.65 -7.00
C LEU A 211 -22.39 4.45 -5.92
N GLU A 212 -21.61 5.01 -5.00
CA GLU A 212 -22.11 5.70 -3.81
C GLU A 212 -21.30 6.98 -3.57
N GLU A 213 -21.98 8.10 -3.32
CA GLU A 213 -21.31 9.30 -2.82
C GLU A 213 -20.93 9.11 -1.35
N LYS A 214 -19.63 9.19 -1.05
CA LYS A 214 -19.10 9.14 0.32
C LYS A 214 -18.87 10.52 0.92
N SER A 215 -18.43 11.47 0.10
CA SER A 215 -18.22 12.86 0.49
C SER A 215 -18.42 13.79 -0.70
N ASP A 216 -18.24 15.09 -0.50
CA ASP A 216 -18.32 16.10 -1.58
C ASP A 216 -17.21 15.96 -2.64
N THR A 217 -16.21 15.10 -2.41
CA THR A 217 -15.04 14.87 -3.28
C THR A 217 -14.85 13.40 -3.66
N GLN A 218 -15.71 12.48 -3.21
CA GLN A 218 -15.46 11.04 -3.37
C GLN A 218 -16.71 10.26 -3.77
N VAL A 219 -16.55 9.47 -4.84
CA VAL A 219 -17.49 8.42 -5.24
C VAL A 219 -16.85 7.06 -4.99
N ALA A 220 -17.41 6.29 -4.05
CA ALA A 220 -17.04 4.89 -3.88
C ALA A 220 -17.64 4.06 -5.01
N PHE A 221 -16.89 3.07 -5.46
CA PHE A 221 -17.35 2.04 -6.39
C PHE A 221 -17.05 0.65 -5.84
N SER A 222 -17.94 -0.28 -6.15
CA SER A 222 -17.72 -1.69 -5.85
C SER A 222 -18.18 -2.55 -7.00
N VAL A 223 -17.36 -3.51 -7.41
CA VAL A 223 -17.67 -4.47 -8.47
C VAL A 223 -17.65 -5.87 -7.88
N LYS A 224 -18.67 -6.66 -8.18
CA LYS A 224 -18.72 -8.08 -7.82
C LYS A 224 -19.24 -8.91 -8.98
N PHE A 225 -18.63 -10.06 -9.21
CA PHE A 225 -19.18 -11.11 -10.07
C PHE A 225 -19.90 -12.16 -9.21
N GLY A 226 -20.99 -12.68 -9.75
CA GLY A 226 -21.68 -13.84 -9.21
C GLY A 226 -21.02 -15.12 -9.69
N ASP A 227 -21.54 -16.25 -9.22
CA ASP A 227 -21.15 -17.56 -9.70
C ASP A 227 -21.44 -17.68 -11.19
N TYR A 228 -20.61 -18.47 -11.89
CA TYR A 228 -20.83 -18.74 -13.30
C TYR A 228 -21.43 -20.13 -13.49
N HIS A 229 -22.30 -20.24 -14.48
CA HIS A 229 -22.92 -21.51 -14.86
C HIS A 229 -22.81 -21.75 -16.35
N TRP A 230 -22.79 -23.03 -16.74
CA TRP A 230 -22.85 -23.44 -18.14
C TRP A 230 -24.27 -23.78 -18.54
N THR A 231 -24.83 -23.03 -19.48
CA THR A 231 -26.15 -23.30 -20.05
C THR A 231 -26.04 -23.80 -21.49
N CYS A 232 -27.03 -24.57 -21.95
CA CYS A 232 -27.12 -24.97 -23.36
C CYS A 232 -27.83 -23.87 -24.16
N ALA A 233 -27.30 -23.51 -25.34
CA ALA A 233 -27.81 -22.41 -26.17
C ALA A 233 -29.32 -22.43 -26.51
N HIS A 234 -30.02 -23.57 -26.38
CA HIS A 234 -31.48 -23.64 -26.56
C HIS A 234 -32.31 -23.14 -25.36
N ALA A 235 -31.69 -22.84 -24.22
CA ALA A 235 -32.36 -22.26 -23.05
C ALA A 235 -32.24 -20.73 -22.98
N ALA A 236 -31.52 -20.09 -23.91
CA ALA A 236 -31.15 -18.68 -23.86
C ALA A 236 -31.83 -17.82 -24.97
N ASP A 237 -33.12 -18.07 -25.25
CA ASP A 237 -33.95 -17.12 -25.99
C ASP A 237 -35.02 -16.51 -25.05
N PRO A 238 -34.82 -15.28 -24.54
CA PRO A 238 -35.82 -14.60 -23.73
C PRO A 238 -37.09 -14.20 -24.50
N ALA A 239 -37.10 -14.33 -25.84
CA ALA A 239 -38.21 -13.88 -26.68
C ALA A 239 -39.31 -14.93 -26.90
N ALA A 240 -39.11 -16.20 -26.49
CA ALA A 240 -40.09 -17.26 -26.72
C ALA A 240 -41.09 -17.52 -25.58
N ASN A 241 -40.94 -16.86 -24.42
CA ASN A 241 -41.86 -17.03 -23.28
C ASN A 241 -42.98 -15.97 -23.18
N ASN A 242 -43.14 -15.11 -24.19
CA ASN A 242 -44.26 -14.15 -24.27
C ASN A 242 -45.26 -14.53 -25.38
N ALA A 243 -45.91 -15.67 -25.20
CA ALA A 243 -47.24 -15.95 -25.75
C ALA A 243 -47.81 -17.12 -24.93
N THR A 244 -48.55 -16.88 -23.85
CA THR A 244 -50.00 -16.73 -23.95
C THR A 244 -50.56 -16.31 -22.60
N ALA A 245 -51.15 -15.11 -22.54
CA ALA A 245 -52.05 -14.71 -21.47
C ALA A 245 -53.22 -13.93 -22.07
N THR A 246 -54.32 -14.64 -22.37
CA THR A 246 -55.68 -14.07 -22.51
C THR A 246 -56.74 -15.12 -22.16
N SER A 247 -57.07 -15.19 -20.86
CA SER A 247 -58.40 -15.11 -20.19
C SER A 247 -59.73 -15.35 -20.97
N PRO A 248 -60.91 -15.47 -20.33
CA PRO A 248 -61.51 -16.62 -19.62
C PRO A 248 -62.94 -16.97 -20.13
N ARG A 249 -63.46 -18.20 -19.95
CA ARG A 249 -64.91 -18.58 -19.87
C ARG A 249 -65.04 -20.12 -19.83
N ALA A 250 -65.48 -20.72 -18.71
CA ALA A 250 -66.86 -20.91 -18.24
C ALA A 250 -67.55 -22.13 -18.88
N HIS A 251 -67.78 -23.19 -18.09
CA HIS A 251 -69.08 -23.87 -18.01
C HIS A 251 -69.19 -24.68 -16.70
N HIS A 252 -70.42 -24.76 -16.23
CA HIS A 252 -70.87 -25.15 -14.91
C HIS A 252 -70.76 -26.65 -14.60
N HIS A 253 -70.53 -26.98 -13.31
CA HIS A 253 -71.52 -27.72 -12.51
C HIS A 253 -71.31 -27.50 -11.00
N ARG A 254 -72.41 -27.11 -10.33
CA ARG A 254 -72.72 -27.12 -8.88
C ARG A 254 -73.80 -28.21 -8.66
N PRO A 255 -74.34 -28.49 -7.44
CA PRO A 255 -73.99 -28.08 -6.06
C PRO A 255 -73.90 -29.32 -5.11
N GLY A 256 -73.71 -29.29 -3.78
CA GLY A 256 -73.61 -28.26 -2.75
C GLY A 256 -73.51 -28.88 -1.35
N LEU A 257 -73.26 -28.00 -0.35
CA LEU A 257 -73.71 -28.03 1.07
C LEU A 257 -73.27 -29.25 1.95
N ARG A 258 -72.87 -29.13 3.22
CA ARG A 258 -72.95 -28.04 4.19
C ARG A 258 -72.20 -28.40 5.49
N LEU A 259 -71.71 -27.33 6.12
CA LEU A 259 -71.68 -27.00 7.55
C LEU A 259 -70.93 -27.86 8.59
N ARG A 260 -70.06 -27.11 9.29
CA ARG A 260 -69.54 -27.28 10.65
C ARG A 260 -70.66 -27.15 11.71
N LEU A 261 -70.47 -27.79 12.86
CA LEU A 261 -70.79 -27.18 14.16
C LEU A 261 -69.75 -27.59 15.21
N ALA A 262 -69.54 -26.69 16.17
CA ALA A 262 -68.50 -26.68 17.17
C ALA A 262 -68.87 -27.45 18.45
N ALA A 263 -67.86 -27.86 19.25
CA ALA A 263 -67.86 -27.67 20.71
C ALA A 263 -66.52 -28.08 21.38
N ARG A 264 -65.87 -27.05 21.93
CA ARG A 264 -65.16 -26.93 23.21
C ARG A 264 -65.08 -28.12 24.21
N VAL A 265 -63.85 -28.25 24.76
CA VAL A 265 -63.45 -28.17 26.19
C VAL A 265 -63.17 -29.46 27.01
N GLN A 266 -62.01 -29.39 27.70
CA GLN A 266 -61.57 -29.96 28.99
C GLN A 266 -60.89 -31.35 29.10
N ARG A 267 -59.59 -31.24 29.46
CA ARG A 267 -58.89 -31.76 30.65
C ARG A 267 -59.06 -33.22 31.13
N ALA A 268 -57.87 -33.79 31.38
CA ALA A 268 -57.41 -34.52 32.56
C ALA A 268 -57.60 -36.05 32.65
N GLY A 269 -56.61 -36.68 33.30
CA GLY A 269 -56.57 -38.09 33.69
C GLY A 269 -56.05 -38.98 32.56
N GLY A 270 -54.97 -39.74 32.68
CA GLY A 270 -54.58 -40.51 33.85
C GLY A 270 -54.38 -41.96 33.42
N SER A 271 -53.13 -42.41 33.49
CA SER A 271 -52.77 -43.69 34.13
C SER A 271 -52.85 -44.99 33.30
N SER A 272 -51.65 -45.56 33.16
CA SER A 272 -51.34 -46.98 33.38
C SER A 272 -51.76 -48.00 32.33
N LYS A 273 -50.75 -48.63 31.72
CA LYS A 273 -50.44 -50.03 32.06
C LYS A 273 -48.94 -50.32 31.89
N LYS A 274 -48.31 -50.59 33.05
CA LYS A 274 -47.01 -51.23 33.25
C LYS A 274 -47.07 -52.69 32.82
N THR A 275 -45.93 -53.23 32.39
CA THR A 275 -45.24 -54.49 32.79
C THR A 275 -44.23 -54.83 31.68
N ARG A 276 -42.99 -55.30 31.88
CA ARG A 276 -42.13 -55.60 33.03
C ARG A 276 -40.72 -55.81 32.43
N LEU A 277 -39.69 -55.40 33.15
CA LEU A 277 -38.24 -55.75 33.02
C LEU A 277 -38.02 -57.29 33.11
N PRO A 278 -36.83 -57.90 32.80
CA PRO A 278 -35.50 -57.33 33.07
C PRO A 278 -34.30 -57.67 32.13
N SER A 279 -33.19 -56.98 32.47
CA SER A 279 -31.78 -57.42 32.48
C SER A 279 -30.92 -57.54 31.22
N SER A 280 -29.77 -56.86 31.36
CA SER A 280 -28.39 -57.28 31.07
C SER A 280 -27.81 -57.15 29.66
N THR A 281 -26.83 -56.22 29.61
CA THR A 281 -25.47 -56.32 29.06
C THR A 281 -25.23 -56.50 27.56
N THR A 282 -24.44 -55.53 27.06
CA THR A 282 -23.38 -55.60 26.03
C THR A 282 -23.77 -56.04 24.62
N ARG A 283 -23.58 -55.15 23.65
CA ARG A 283 -23.29 -55.54 22.26
C ARG A 283 -22.61 -54.42 21.47
N GLU A 284 -21.29 -54.57 21.34
CA GLU A 284 -20.60 -54.35 20.08
C GLU A 284 -21.11 -55.32 19.01
N GLU A 285 -21.00 -54.90 17.76
CA GLU A 285 -21.10 -55.70 16.53
C GLU A 285 -22.47 -56.29 16.16
N THR A 286 -23.19 -55.59 15.27
CA THR A 286 -23.73 -56.15 14.02
C THR A 286 -24.54 -55.09 13.26
N SER A 287 -23.96 -54.49 12.21
CA SER A 287 -24.75 -53.96 11.08
C SER A 287 -23.90 -53.90 9.81
N ALA A 288 -23.51 -55.08 9.35
CA ALA A 288 -23.07 -55.33 7.99
C ALA A 288 -24.21 -56.01 7.23
N LEU A 289 -25.31 -55.29 6.94
CA LEU A 289 -26.27 -55.72 5.90
C LEU A 289 -27.30 -54.65 5.48
N LEU A 290 -26.95 -53.36 5.51
CA LEU A 290 -27.75 -52.28 4.89
C LEU A 290 -26.90 -51.40 3.96
N GLY A 291 -25.86 -51.99 3.37
CA GLY A 291 -24.86 -51.31 2.54
C GLY A 291 -25.06 -51.42 1.02
N GLN A 292 -26.17 -51.97 0.51
CA GLN A 292 -26.30 -52.23 -0.93
C GLN A 292 -27.57 -51.69 -1.61
N LEU A 293 -28.39 -50.89 -0.94
CA LEU A 293 -29.50 -50.16 -1.55
C LEU A 293 -29.38 -48.62 -1.46
N ALA A 294 -28.35 -48.09 -0.78
CA ALA A 294 -28.04 -46.66 -0.71
C ALA A 294 -26.97 -46.20 -1.75
N LEU A 295 -26.57 -47.09 -2.67
CA LEU A 295 -25.52 -46.83 -3.67
C LEU A 295 -26.04 -46.56 -5.08
N VAL A 296 -27.37 -46.51 -5.29
CA VAL A 296 -27.96 -46.18 -6.60
C VAL A 296 -28.69 -44.83 -6.60
N GLU A 297 -29.01 -44.27 -5.42
CA GLU A 297 -29.58 -42.91 -5.30
C GLU A 297 -28.56 -41.84 -4.90
N LYS A 298 -27.31 -42.22 -4.56
CA LYS A 298 -26.20 -41.28 -4.27
C LYS A 298 -25.31 -40.94 -5.47
N GLU A 299 -25.62 -41.44 -6.67
CA GLU A 299 -24.89 -41.08 -7.90
C GLU A 299 -25.58 -39.99 -8.75
N LYS A 300 -26.71 -39.42 -8.30
CA LYS A 300 -27.41 -38.31 -8.98
C LYS A 300 -27.30 -36.94 -8.29
N GLU A 301 -26.62 -36.84 -7.16
CA GLU A 301 -26.34 -35.58 -6.45
C GLU A 301 -24.83 -35.36 -6.20
N LYS A 302 -23.99 -35.64 -7.21
CA LYS A 302 -22.76 -34.85 -7.34
C LYS A 302 -23.16 -33.54 -8.03
N GLY A 303 -23.66 -32.60 -7.22
CA GLY A 303 -23.80 -31.21 -7.65
C GLY A 303 -22.49 -30.77 -8.30
N GLU A 304 -22.58 -30.27 -9.53
CA GLU A 304 -21.45 -29.56 -10.14
C GLU A 304 -21.06 -28.46 -9.14
N LYS A 305 -19.81 -28.49 -8.64
CA LYS A 305 -19.31 -27.41 -7.79
C LYS A 305 -19.50 -26.12 -8.58
N GLU A 306 -20.29 -25.19 -8.05
CA GLU A 306 -20.30 -23.80 -8.51
C GLU A 306 -18.87 -23.30 -8.42
N GLU A 307 -18.30 -22.92 -9.55
CA GLU A 307 -16.93 -22.42 -9.64
C GLU A 307 -16.98 -20.89 -9.74
N GLU A 308 -16.05 -20.21 -9.07
CA GLU A 308 -16.01 -18.74 -9.00
C GLU A 308 -14.93 -18.15 -9.91
N PHE A 309 -15.16 -16.93 -10.41
CA PHE A 309 -14.09 -16.12 -10.97
C PHE A 309 -13.17 -15.63 -9.86
N ASN A 310 -11.87 -15.57 -10.13
CA ASN A 310 -10.87 -15.08 -9.18
C ASN A 310 -9.99 -13.97 -9.78
N ARG A 311 -10.39 -13.43 -10.92
CA ARG A 311 -9.81 -12.22 -11.52
C ARG A 311 -10.94 -11.26 -11.88
N VAL A 312 -10.76 -10.00 -11.51
CA VAL A 312 -11.57 -8.87 -11.99
C VAL A 312 -10.70 -7.94 -12.81
N PHE A 313 -11.22 -7.51 -13.96
CA PHE A 313 -10.60 -6.50 -14.82
C PHE A 313 -11.52 -5.29 -14.92
N LEU A 314 -11.04 -4.12 -14.52
CA LEU A 314 -11.73 -2.83 -14.70
C LEU A 314 -11.02 -2.04 -15.80
N THR A 315 -11.73 -1.67 -16.86
CA THR A 315 -11.17 -0.93 -18.01
C THR A 315 -11.88 0.41 -18.19
N TYR A 316 -11.11 1.50 -18.30
CA TYR A 316 -11.63 2.85 -18.50
C TYR A 316 -10.70 3.69 -19.38
N ALA A 317 -11.19 4.82 -19.86
CA ALA A 317 -10.49 5.67 -20.82
C ALA A 317 -9.38 6.49 -20.17
N SER A 318 -8.27 6.62 -20.88
CA SER A 318 -7.15 7.52 -20.55
C SER A 318 -6.51 7.96 -21.84
N SER A 319 -6.06 9.21 -21.96
CA SER A 319 -5.44 9.66 -23.20
C SER A 319 -3.95 9.36 -23.25
N LYS A 320 -3.33 9.47 -24.43
CA LYS A 320 -1.91 9.13 -24.65
C LYS A 320 -0.95 10.06 -23.90
N ASP A 321 -1.35 11.32 -23.76
CA ASP A 321 -0.67 12.43 -23.09
C ASP A 321 -0.94 12.50 -21.58
N GLU A 322 -1.86 11.67 -21.05
CA GLU A 322 -2.12 11.62 -19.62
C GLU A 322 -0.98 10.93 -18.87
N ARG A 323 -0.44 11.60 -17.86
CA ARG A 323 0.66 11.14 -17.01
C ARG A 323 0.13 10.66 -15.68
N PHE A 324 0.70 9.59 -15.13
CA PHE A 324 0.24 8.95 -13.89
C PHE A 324 1.31 9.05 -12.80
N TYR A 325 0.93 9.51 -11.60
CA TYR A 325 1.79 9.64 -10.43
C TYR A 325 1.15 8.95 -9.21
N GLY A 326 1.98 8.49 -8.28
CA GLY A 326 1.55 7.79 -7.07
C GLY A 326 2.15 6.39 -7.01
N PHE A 327 1.31 5.39 -6.75
CA PHE A 327 1.66 3.98 -6.58
C PHE A 327 2.50 3.63 -5.36
N GLY A 328 2.52 4.50 -4.34
CA GLY A 328 3.31 4.34 -3.13
C GLY A 328 4.69 4.97 -3.24
N GLU A 329 5.60 4.52 -2.38
CA GLU A 329 6.99 4.91 -2.42
C GLU A 329 7.71 4.17 -3.55
N GLN A 330 8.17 4.88 -4.57
CA GLN A 330 8.75 4.35 -5.78
C GLN A 330 10.15 4.94 -5.99
N PHE A 331 11.12 4.12 -6.34
CA PHE A 331 12.53 4.52 -6.30
C PHE A 331 13.18 4.69 -7.69
N SER A 332 12.48 4.32 -8.76
CA SER A 332 13.01 4.37 -10.13
C SER A 332 12.26 5.30 -11.08
N ARG A 333 11.00 5.63 -10.75
CA ARG A 333 10.07 6.31 -11.65
C ARG A 333 9.13 7.20 -10.84
N MET A 334 8.85 8.39 -11.38
CA MET A 334 7.75 9.26 -10.92
C MET A 334 6.50 9.14 -11.78
N GLU A 335 6.66 8.81 -13.07
CA GLU A 335 5.58 8.77 -14.07
C GLU A 335 5.44 7.35 -14.65
N PHE A 336 4.20 6.86 -14.78
CA PHE A 336 3.91 5.44 -15.05
C PHE A 336 3.12 5.14 -16.34
N LYS A 337 2.73 6.12 -17.15
CA LYS A 337 2.12 5.87 -18.47
C LYS A 337 3.07 5.02 -19.32
N GLY A 338 2.52 4.04 -20.02
CA GLY A 338 3.32 3.07 -20.78
C GLY A 338 3.85 1.90 -19.95
N ARG A 339 3.49 1.77 -18.66
CA ARG A 339 3.99 0.72 -17.75
C ARG A 339 2.87 -0.17 -17.20
N ARG A 340 3.28 -1.31 -16.66
CA ARG A 340 2.44 -2.15 -15.79
C ARG A 340 2.96 -2.05 -14.38
N VAL A 341 2.14 -1.55 -13.47
CA VAL A 341 2.52 -1.30 -12.09
C VAL A 341 1.90 -2.38 -11.20
N PRO A 342 2.68 -3.37 -10.74
CA PRO A 342 2.21 -4.33 -9.74
C PRO A 342 2.17 -3.65 -8.37
N VAL A 343 1.10 -3.93 -7.61
CA VAL A 343 0.93 -3.46 -6.22
C VAL A 343 1.09 -4.67 -5.31
N LEU A 344 2.31 -4.83 -4.79
CA LEU A 344 2.69 -5.92 -3.88
C LEU A 344 3.83 -5.45 -2.99
N VAL A 345 3.61 -5.50 -1.68
CA VAL A 345 4.61 -5.23 -0.66
C VAL A 345 5.77 -6.22 -0.85
N GLN A 346 7.02 -5.78 -0.84
CA GLN A 346 8.17 -6.69 -0.93
C GLN A 346 9.48 -5.96 -0.63
N GLU A 347 10.56 -6.72 -0.47
CA GLU A 347 11.91 -6.14 -0.47
C GLU A 347 12.14 -5.29 -1.72
N GLN A 348 12.68 -4.07 -1.56
CA GLN A 348 12.92 -3.17 -2.70
C GLN A 348 13.93 -3.75 -3.69
N GLY A 349 14.85 -4.61 -3.20
CA GLY A 349 15.93 -5.25 -3.96
C GLY A 349 17.20 -4.41 -4.12
N ILE A 350 18.31 -5.06 -4.49
CA ILE A 350 19.66 -4.49 -4.56
C ILE A 350 20.03 -4.12 -6.00
N GLY A 351 20.22 -2.83 -6.25
CA GLY A 351 20.52 -2.21 -7.53
C GLY A 351 19.29 -1.93 -8.39
N ARG A 352 18.22 -2.73 -8.25
CA ARG A 352 16.88 -2.48 -8.85
C ARG A 352 16.88 -2.28 -10.37
N GLY A 353 17.86 -2.87 -11.06
CA GLY A 353 18.09 -2.74 -12.50
C GLY A 353 19.45 -2.16 -12.86
N ASP A 354 20.13 -1.52 -11.91
CA ASP A 354 21.47 -1.00 -12.11
C ASP A 354 22.50 -2.13 -12.21
N GLN A 355 23.19 -2.18 -13.34
CA GLN A 355 24.19 -3.20 -13.63
C GLN A 355 25.60 -2.68 -13.33
N PRO A 356 26.54 -3.55 -12.93
CA PRO A 356 26.41 -5.02 -12.78
C PRO A 356 25.88 -5.50 -11.42
N ILE A 357 25.50 -4.60 -10.51
CA ILE A 357 25.14 -4.98 -9.14
C ILE A 357 23.87 -5.82 -9.05
N THR A 358 22.81 -5.47 -9.79
CA THR A 358 21.59 -6.27 -9.82
C THR A 358 21.83 -7.69 -10.32
N PHE A 359 22.69 -7.86 -11.33
CA PHE A 359 23.14 -9.18 -11.79
C PHE A 359 23.82 -9.96 -10.65
N ALA A 360 24.76 -9.32 -9.95
CA ALA A 360 25.50 -9.96 -8.86
C ALA A 360 24.59 -10.36 -7.69
N ALA A 361 23.65 -9.49 -7.31
CA ALA A 361 22.65 -9.77 -6.29
C ALA A 361 21.82 -10.99 -6.68
N ASN A 362 21.26 -11.03 -7.90
CA ASN A 362 20.46 -12.16 -8.37
C ASN A 362 21.25 -13.47 -8.48
N LEU A 363 22.56 -13.40 -8.76
CA LEU A 363 23.43 -14.58 -8.80
C LEU A 363 23.61 -15.17 -7.39
N VAL A 364 23.85 -14.32 -6.39
CA VAL A 364 24.06 -14.72 -4.99
C VAL A 364 22.74 -15.16 -4.33
N SER A 365 21.65 -14.45 -4.58
CA SER A 365 20.32 -14.72 -4.03
C SER A 365 19.26 -14.42 -5.08
N TYR A 366 18.57 -15.46 -5.54
CA TYR A 366 17.57 -15.36 -6.61
C TYR A 366 16.57 -14.21 -6.35
N ARG A 367 16.41 -13.32 -7.33
CA ARG A 367 15.52 -12.13 -7.30
C ARG A 367 15.85 -11.04 -6.27
N SER A 368 16.88 -11.20 -5.46
CA SER A 368 17.29 -10.17 -4.49
C SER A 368 17.73 -8.85 -5.14
N GLY A 369 18.02 -8.83 -6.44
CA GLY A 369 18.34 -7.60 -7.17
C GLY A 369 17.15 -6.67 -7.42
N GLY A 370 15.91 -7.14 -7.22
CA GLY A 370 14.70 -6.35 -7.46
C GLY A 370 14.54 -5.90 -8.91
N ASN A 371 13.65 -4.93 -9.13
CA ASN A 371 13.50 -4.23 -10.40
C ASN A 371 12.89 -2.82 -10.17
N TRP A 372 12.58 -2.09 -11.23
CA TRP A 372 12.08 -0.72 -11.11
C TRP A 372 10.80 -0.57 -10.26
N SER A 373 9.97 -1.62 -10.15
CA SER A 373 8.68 -1.58 -9.45
C SER A 373 8.70 -2.17 -8.04
N THR A 374 9.82 -2.74 -7.58
CA THR A 374 9.89 -3.36 -6.25
C THR A 374 10.04 -2.26 -5.19
N THR A 375 9.23 -2.35 -4.14
CA THR A 375 9.16 -1.36 -3.04
C THR A 375 8.56 -1.99 -1.78
N TYR A 376 8.98 -1.48 -0.62
CA TYR A 376 8.45 -1.79 0.70
C TYR A 376 7.04 -1.24 0.92
N ALA A 377 6.70 -0.12 0.26
CA ALA A 377 5.48 0.63 0.53
C ALA A 377 4.68 0.97 -0.74
N PRO A 378 4.16 -0.02 -1.49
CA PRO A 378 3.28 0.25 -2.62
C PRO A 378 1.91 0.73 -2.14
N SER A 379 1.23 1.54 -2.96
CA SER A 379 -0.16 1.95 -2.70
C SER A 379 -0.98 1.81 -3.99
N PRO A 380 -2.18 1.21 -3.98
CA PRO A 380 -3.06 1.13 -5.15
C PRO A 380 -3.78 2.47 -5.42
N PHE A 381 -3.07 3.60 -5.31
CA PHE A 381 -3.55 4.95 -5.56
C PHE A 381 -2.74 5.61 -6.67
N TYR A 382 -3.41 6.37 -7.53
CA TYR A 382 -2.74 7.30 -8.42
C TYR A 382 -3.55 8.60 -8.57
N MET A 383 -2.85 9.64 -9.00
CA MET A 383 -3.42 10.86 -9.59
C MET A 383 -2.80 11.14 -10.96
N THR A 384 -3.46 11.92 -11.81
CA THR A 384 -2.98 12.17 -13.19
C THR A 384 -2.77 13.64 -13.50
N SER A 385 -2.01 13.93 -14.57
CA SER A 385 -1.87 15.29 -15.12
C SER A 385 -3.19 15.90 -15.61
N LYS A 386 -4.27 15.11 -15.72
CA LYS A 386 -5.63 15.59 -16.04
C LYS A 386 -6.53 15.74 -14.81
N MET A 387 -5.90 15.74 -13.62
CA MET A 387 -6.56 15.83 -12.32
C MET A 387 -7.62 14.73 -12.13
N ARG A 388 -7.33 13.51 -12.61
CA ARG A 388 -8.13 12.32 -12.28
C ARG A 388 -7.40 11.55 -11.19
N ALA A 389 -8.13 10.96 -10.26
CA ALA A 389 -7.54 10.10 -9.24
C ALA A 389 -8.47 8.96 -8.85
N LEU A 390 -7.86 7.82 -8.52
CA LEU A 390 -8.54 6.61 -8.10
C LEU A 390 -7.66 5.83 -7.14
N TYR A 391 -8.26 5.19 -6.15
CA TYR A 391 -7.59 4.15 -5.38
C TYR A 391 -8.47 2.92 -5.14
N LEU A 392 -7.83 1.77 -4.87
CA LEU A 392 -8.51 0.54 -4.44
C LEU A 392 -8.50 0.41 -2.91
N GLU A 393 -9.62 -0.02 -2.32
CA GLU A 393 -9.77 -0.23 -0.88
C GLU A 393 -9.33 -1.63 -0.42
N GLY A 394 -9.32 -2.61 -1.33
CA GLY A 394 -8.86 -3.98 -1.03
C GLY A 394 -7.35 -4.12 -0.87
N TYR A 395 -6.92 -5.25 -0.28
CA TYR A 395 -5.51 -5.63 -0.15
C TYR A 395 -5.08 -6.69 -1.18
N ASP A 396 -5.99 -7.08 -2.08
CA ASP A 396 -5.70 -8.06 -3.13
C ASP A 396 -4.52 -7.59 -3.99
N TYR A 397 -3.69 -8.55 -4.42
CA TYR A 397 -2.67 -8.28 -5.42
C TYR A 397 -3.32 -7.69 -6.67
N SER A 398 -2.81 -6.54 -7.12
CA SER A 398 -3.35 -5.85 -8.28
C SER A 398 -2.25 -5.39 -9.23
N ILE A 399 -2.61 -5.25 -10.50
CA ILE A 399 -1.73 -4.75 -11.55
C ILE A 399 -2.48 -3.66 -12.31
N PHE A 400 -1.90 -2.46 -12.33
CA PHE A 400 -2.39 -1.35 -13.12
C PHE A 400 -1.66 -1.34 -14.46
N ASP A 401 -2.35 -1.75 -15.52
CA ASP A 401 -1.83 -1.71 -16.88
C ASP A 401 -2.14 -0.36 -17.53
N LEU A 402 -1.09 0.46 -17.64
CA LEU A 402 -1.08 1.78 -18.25
C LEU A 402 -0.37 1.76 -19.62
N THR A 403 -0.10 0.58 -20.19
CA THR A 403 0.68 0.44 -21.44
C THR A 403 -0.09 0.89 -22.67
N LYS A 404 -1.41 0.91 -22.61
CA LYS A 404 -2.26 1.30 -23.74
C LYS A 404 -2.40 2.83 -23.80
N PRO A 405 -2.34 3.42 -25.01
CA PRO A 405 -2.41 4.87 -25.15
C PRO A 405 -3.80 5.44 -24.82
N ASP A 406 -4.87 4.67 -25.01
CA ASP A 406 -6.26 5.13 -24.98
C ASP A 406 -7.07 4.64 -23.76
N ARG A 407 -6.46 3.86 -22.87
CA ARG A 407 -7.14 3.24 -21.74
C ARG A 407 -6.19 2.84 -20.62
N VAL A 408 -6.79 2.62 -19.45
CA VAL A 408 -6.20 1.90 -18.31
C VAL A 408 -6.97 0.61 -18.12
N GLN A 409 -6.27 -0.46 -17.76
CA GLN A 409 -6.87 -1.69 -17.26
C GLN A 409 -6.29 -2.05 -15.91
N ILE A 410 -7.14 -2.23 -14.91
CA ILE A 410 -6.75 -2.69 -13.57
C ILE A 410 -7.13 -4.17 -13.47
N GLN A 411 -6.14 -5.02 -13.23
CA GLN A 411 -6.32 -6.44 -12.93
C GLN A 411 -6.25 -6.64 -11.41
N ILE A 412 -7.26 -7.30 -10.83
CA ILE A 412 -7.35 -7.61 -9.39
C ILE A 412 -7.40 -9.12 -9.21
N TYR A 413 -6.62 -9.65 -8.27
CA TYR A 413 -6.56 -11.07 -7.92
C TYR A 413 -7.64 -11.44 -6.88
N GLY A 414 -8.90 -11.22 -7.26
CA GLY A 414 -10.07 -11.54 -6.44
C GLY A 414 -11.33 -11.71 -7.29
N ASN A 415 -12.46 -12.01 -6.65
CA ASN A 415 -13.78 -12.12 -7.29
C ASN A 415 -14.60 -10.81 -7.23
N SER A 416 -14.07 -9.80 -6.54
CA SER A 416 -14.66 -8.48 -6.37
C SER A 416 -13.56 -7.42 -6.21
N VAL A 417 -13.93 -6.15 -6.34
CA VAL A 417 -13.05 -5.01 -6.09
C VAL A 417 -13.86 -3.86 -5.51
N GLN A 418 -13.26 -3.13 -4.59
CA GLN A 418 -13.79 -1.90 -4.02
C GLN A 418 -12.75 -0.79 -4.19
N GLY A 419 -13.20 0.44 -4.38
CA GLY A 419 -12.32 1.59 -4.55
C GLY A 419 -13.07 2.91 -4.54
N ARG A 420 -12.34 4.01 -4.72
CA ARG A 420 -12.92 5.35 -4.83
C ARG A 420 -12.36 6.11 -6.02
N ILE A 421 -13.24 6.88 -6.65
CA ILE A 421 -12.90 7.90 -7.64
C ILE A 421 -12.93 9.24 -6.89
N LEU A 422 -11.85 10.01 -7.02
CA LEU A 422 -11.70 11.29 -6.34
C LEU A 422 -11.91 12.44 -7.32
N ASP A 423 -12.49 13.52 -6.80
CA ASP A 423 -12.72 14.78 -7.47
C ASP A 423 -11.92 15.89 -6.78
N GLY A 424 -11.36 16.79 -7.57
CA GLY A 424 -10.50 17.88 -7.10
C GLY A 424 -9.89 18.64 -8.27
N ASP A 425 -9.73 19.95 -8.12
CA ASP A 425 -9.22 20.87 -9.15
C ASP A 425 -7.70 21.01 -9.13
N SER A 426 -7.03 20.45 -8.12
CA SER A 426 -5.57 20.46 -7.98
C SER A 426 -5.03 19.15 -7.42
N PRO A 427 -3.74 18.83 -7.63
CA PRO A 427 -3.11 17.65 -7.02
C PRO A 427 -3.18 17.66 -5.50
N THR A 428 -3.08 18.84 -4.88
CA THR A 428 -3.19 19.02 -3.43
C THR A 428 -4.57 18.64 -2.91
N GLU A 429 -5.65 19.05 -3.59
CA GLU A 429 -7.01 18.65 -3.22
C GLU A 429 -7.24 17.15 -3.37
N LEU A 430 -6.75 16.54 -4.45
CA LEU A 430 -6.84 15.10 -4.67
C LEU A 430 -6.11 14.32 -3.57
N LEU A 431 -4.92 14.77 -3.17
CA LEU A 431 -4.14 14.16 -2.10
C LEU A 431 -4.78 14.36 -0.71
N THR A 432 -5.31 15.56 -0.44
CA THR A 432 -6.05 15.84 0.80
C THR A 432 -7.31 14.98 0.89
N SER A 433 -8.07 14.85 -0.20
CA SER A 433 -9.23 13.94 -0.26
C SER A 433 -8.83 12.48 -0.10
N TYR A 434 -7.72 12.04 -0.70
CA TYR A 434 -7.23 10.66 -0.55
C TYR A 434 -6.88 10.34 0.91
N THR A 435 -6.10 11.20 1.55
CA THR A 435 -5.63 10.99 2.93
C THR A 435 -6.73 11.20 3.99
N GLU A 436 -7.80 11.91 3.66
CA GLU A 436 -8.99 12.01 4.52
C GLU A 436 -9.59 10.63 4.80
N SER A 437 -9.66 9.76 3.77
CA SER A 437 -10.23 8.42 3.91
C SER A 437 -9.20 7.38 4.35
N THR A 438 -7.96 7.45 3.86
CA THR A 438 -6.93 6.45 4.21
C THR A 438 -6.23 6.71 5.54
N GLY A 439 -6.27 7.94 6.03
CA GLY A 439 -5.68 8.37 7.30
C GLY A 439 -4.42 9.22 7.13
N ARG A 440 -4.13 10.01 8.16
CA ARG A 440 -2.99 10.95 8.23
C ARG A 440 -2.14 10.65 9.46
N PRO A 441 -0.83 10.92 9.41
CA PRO A 441 0.03 10.72 10.57
C PRO A 441 -0.33 11.71 11.68
N PRO A 442 0.03 11.41 12.94
CA PRO A 442 -0.11 12.37 14.02
C PRO A 442 0.93 13.49 13.85
N VAL A 443 0.71 14.60 14.55
CA VAL A 443 1.79 15.59 14.76
C VAL A 443 2.90 14.91 15.56
N LEU A 444 4.13 14.94 15.03
CA LEU A 444 5.28 14.36 15.71
C LEU A 444 5.64 15.18 16.96
N PRO A 445 6.05 14.53 18.07
CA PRO A 445 6.68 15.20 19.20
C PRO A 445 7.81 16.11 18.74
N ARG A 446 7.93 17.30 19.32
CA ARG A 446 8.89 18.29 18.83
C ARG A 446 10.34 17.78 18.85
N TRP A 447 10.70 16.99 19.87
CA TRP A 447 12.07 16.51 20.05
C TRP A 447 12.63 15.82 18.80
N ILE A 448 11.89 14.98 18.09
CA ILE A 448 12.41 14.23 16.93
C ILE A 448 12.73 15.15 15.74
N THR A 449 12.04 16.28 15.62
CA THR A 449 12.25 17.26 14.54
C THR A 449 13.21 18.38 14.92
N SER A 450 13.70 18.41 16.16
CA SER A 450 14.45 19.55 16.71
C SER A 450 15.96 19.55 16.37
N GLY A 451 16.55 18.39 16.09
CA GLY A 451 17.97 18.19 15.85
C GLY A 451 18.25 16.89 15.08
N ALA A 452 19.53 16.58 14.86
CA ALA A 452 19.94 15.37 14.16
C ALA A 452 19.75 14.12 15.04
N VAL A 453 19.32 13.02 14.41
CA VAL A 453 19.26 11.69 15.02
C VAL A 453 20.54 10.93 14.66
N VAL A 454 21.38 10.71 15.66
CA VAL A 454 22.67 10.03 15.51
C VAL A 454 22.45 8.52 15.54
N GLY A 455 22.33 7.92 14.37
CA GLY A 455 22.33 6.47 14.22
C GLY A 455 23.74 5.89 14.25
N MET A 456 24.04 5.09 15.27
CA MET A 456 25.34 4.45 15.47
C MET A 456 25.23 3.13 16.23
N GLN A 457 26.33 2.40 16.30
CA GLN A 457 26.47 1.13 17.03
C GLN A 457 27.79 1.11 17.81
N GLY A 458 27.98 0.07 18.64
CA GLY A 458 29.28 -0.21 19.26
C GLY A 458 29.31 -0.13 20.79
N GLY A 459 28.15 -0.11 21.45
CA GLY A 459 28.06 -0.18 22.92
C GLY A 459 28.31 1.15 23.63
N THR A 460 28.19 1.12 24.97
CA THR A 460 28.17 2.32 25.83
C THR A 460 29.39 3.24 25.63
N ASP A 461 30.60 2.69 25.67
CA ASP A 461 31.83 3.49 25.60
C ASP A 461 32.00 4.19 24.24
N THR A 462 31.65 3.50 23.16
CA THR A 462 31.69 4.06 21.81
C THR A 462 30.70 5.21 21.67
N VAL A 463 29.46 5.04 22.17
CA VAL A 463 28.43 6.09 22.16
C VAL A 463 28.89 7.31 22.96
N ARG A 464 29.42 7.12 24.17
CA ARG A 464 29.94 8.22 24.99
C ARG A 464 31.12 8.92 24.32
N GLY A 465 32.02 8.18 23.68
CA GLY A 465 33.14 8.74 22.94
C GLY A 465 32.71 9.64 21.78
N VAL A 466 31.78 9.17 20.94
CA VAL A 466 31.23 9.96 19.82
C VAL A 466 30.42 11.14 20.33
N TRP A 467 29.66 10.96 21.42
CA TRP A 467 28.91 12.04 22.04
C TRP A 467 29.82 13.19 22.50
N ASN A 468 30.93 12.88 23.17
CA ASN A 468 31.92 13.88 23.58
C ASN A 468 32.46 14.67 22.37
N GLN A 469 32.80 13.98 21.28
CA GLN A 469 33.24 14.65 20.05
C GLN A 469 32.16 15.58 19.49
N LEU A 470 30.90 15.16 19.48
CA LEU A 470 29.82 16.00 18.97
C LEU A 470 29.56 17.24 19.84
N GLN A 471 29.82 17.16 21.15
CA GLN A 471 29.75 18.33 22.02
C GLN A 471 30.81 19.38 21.66
N GLU A 472 32.02 18.97 21.27
CA GLU A 472 33.08 19.89 20.83
C GLU A 472 32.70 20.69 19.57
N TYR A 473 31.83 20.14 18.72
CA TYR A 473 31.37 20.76 17.48
C TYR A 473 30.05 21.53 17.61
N ASP A 474 29.47 21.60 18.82
CA ASP A 474 28.17 22.23 19.11
C ASP A 474 27.09 21.73 18.13
N VAL A 475 26.96 20.41 18.04
CA VAL A 475 26.00 19.76 17.14
C VAL A 475 24.61 19.75 17.78
N PRO A 476 23.57 20.28 17.11
CA PRO A 476 22.19 20.10 17.54
C PRO A 476 21.77 18.64 17.36
N ILE A 477 21.68 17.90 18.47
CA ILE A 477 21.29 16.48 18.49
C ILE A 477 19.92 16.37 19.16
N SER A 478 19.00 15.63 18.54
CA SER A 478 17.71 15.27 19.13
C SER A 478 17.75 13.92 19.82
N ALA A 479 18.44 12.94 19.22
CA ALA A 479 18.49 11.58 19.75
C ALA A 479 19.72 10.80 19.29
N PHE A 480 20.10 9.80 20.09
CA PHE A 480 20.91 8.67 19.62
C PHE A 480 20.00 7.50 19.28
N TRP A 481 20.17 6.95 18.08
CA TRP A 481 19.50 5.71 17.65
C TRP A 481 20.50 4.56 17.64
N LEU A 482 20.25 3.59 18.52
CA LEU A 482 21.17 2.50 18.87
C LEU A 482 20.53 1.16 18.51
N GLN A 483 20.63 0.76 17.24
CA GLN A 483 19.96 -0.46 16.77
C GLN A 483 20.52 -1.75 17.38
N ASP A 484 21.80 -1.74 17.79
CA ASP A 484 22.48 -2.88 18.39
C ASP A 484 22.30 -2.98 19.90
N TRP A 485 21.31 -2.27 20.47
CA TRP A 485 20.94 -2.37 21.89
C TRP A 485 20.66 -3.81 22.34
N VAL A 486 20.20 -4.67 21.42
CA VAL A 486 19.98 -6.11 21.59
C VAL A 486 21.26 -6.97 21.50
N GLY A 487 22.40 -6.35 21.23
CA GLY A 487 23.67 -7.01 20.94
C GLY A 487 23.81 -7.45 19.48
N GLN A 488 24.99 -7.95 19.15
CA GLN A 488 25.36 -8.33 17.78
C GLN A 488 25.89 -9.77 17.69
N ARG A 489 25.82 -10.34 16.48
CA ARG A 489 26.45 -11.60 16.10
C ARG A 489 27.14 -11.48 14.74
N LYS A 490 28.25 -12.19 14.57
CA LYS A 490 28.95 -12.24 13.28
C LYS A 490 28.34 -13.31 12.39
N THR A 491 28.09 -12.93 11.13
CA THR A 491 27.56 -13.80 10.08
C THR A 491 28.39 -13.66 8.80
N ALA A 492 28.14 -14.51 7.79
CA ALA A 492 28.83 -14.44 6.51
C ALA A 492 28.65 -13.10 5.76
N ILE A 493 27.58 -12.35 6.05
CA ILE A 493 27.26 -11.06 5.40
C ILE A 493 27.72 -9.83 6.20
N GLY A 494 28.09 -10.00 7.47
CA GLY A 494 28.49 -8.90 8.35
C GLY A 494 28.04 -9.10 9.81
N SER A 495 28.09 -8.02 10.58
CA SER A 495 27.47 -7.98 11.92
C SER A 495 25.95 -7.89 11.74
N GLN A 496 25.22 -8.72 12.47
CA GLN A 496 23.75 -8.76 12.46
C GLN A 496 23.24 -8.69 13.90
N LEU A 497 22.02 -8.21 14.08
CA LEU A 497 21.40 -8.04 15.39
C LEU A 497 20.85 -9.37 15.93
N TRP A 498 20.79 -9.51 17.24
CA TRP A 498 19.98 -10.55 17.89
C TRP A 498 18.53 -10.11 17.91
N TRP A 499 17.65 -10.79 17.16
CA TRP A 499 16.22 -10.46 17.11
C TRP A 499 15.48 -11.01 18.31
N ASN A 500 15.81 -10.45 19.47
CA ASN A 500 15.22 -10.68 20.78
C ASN A 500 15.26 -9.35 21.52
N TRP A 501 14.10 -8.72 21.65
CA TRP A 501 13.93 -7.30 21.99
C TRP A 501 14.14 -7.03 23.49
N GLU A 502 15.35 -7.28 23.97
CA GLU A 502 15.82 -6.93 25.31
C GLU A 502 17.22 -6.32 25.23
N VAL A 503 17.58 -5.46 26.19
CA VAL A 503 18.92 -4.89 26.23
C VAL A 503 19.97 -5.97 26.50
N ASP A 504 21.07 -5.89 25.75
CA ASP A 504 22.29 -6.66 25.98
C ASP A 504 23.21 -5.90 26.93
N ASP A 505 23.10 -6.18 28.23
CA ASP A 505 23.86 -5.50 29.29
C ASP A 505 25.38 -5.74 29.20
N ALA A 506 25.83 -6.75 28.45
CA ALA A 506 27.27 -6.97 28.22
C ALA A 506 27.81 -6.02 27.15
N HIS A 507 26.99 -5.72 26.14
CA HIS A 507 27.34 -4.79 25.06
C HIS A 507 27.06 -3.33 25.43
N TYR A 508 25.97 -3.07 26.15
CA TYR A 508 25.57 -1.77 26.68
C TYR A 508 25.59 -1.75 28.21
N SER A 509 26.79 -1.89 28.77
CA SER A 509 26.99 -1.80 30.22
C SER A 509 26.51 -0.44 30.76
N GLY A 510 25.74 -0.46 31.85
CA GLY A 510 25.16 0.76 32.41
C GLY A 510 24.13 1.42 31.49
N TRP A 511 23.35 0.64 30.71
CA TRP A 511 22.33 1.15 29.78
C TRP A 511 21.43 2.24 30.39
N LYS A 512 20.89 2.01 31.59
CA LYS A 512 20.02 2.99 32.27
C LYS A 512 20.74 4.30 32.57
N ASP A 513 22.01 4.23 32.95
CA ASP A 513 22.83 5.43 33.20
C ASP A 513 23.11 6.18 31.88
N LEU A 514 23.40 5.46 30.79
CA LEU A 514 23.57 6.06 29.46
C LEU A 514 22.30 6.79 29.00
N VAL A 515 21.14 6.12 29.08
CA VAL A 515 19.86 6.72 28.70
C VAL A 515 19.54 7.94 29.56
N SER A 516 19.75 7.82 30.88
CA SER A 516 19.55 8.91 31.83
C SER A 516 20.47 10.10 31.52
N ASP A 517 21.76 9.88 31.32
CA ASP A 517 22.75 10.95 31.05
C ASP A 517 22.43 11.71 29.76
N LEU A 518 22.03 10.99 28.70
CA LEU A 518 21.58 11.61 27.45
C LEU A 518 20.32 12.45 27.69
N ARG A 519 19.33 11.92 28.41
CA ARG A 519 18.08 12.62 28.71
C ARG A 519 18.30 13.89 29.53
N HIS A 520 19.21 13.88 30.51
CA HIS A 520 19.60 15.08 31.28
C HIS A 520 20.19 16.20 30.41
N ARG A 521 20.64 15.88 29.20
CA ARG A 521 21.16 16.84 28.21
C ARG A 521 20.16 17.14 27.09
N GLY A 522 18.89 16.73 27.25
CA GLY A 522 17.84 16.92 26.26
C GLY A 522 17.93 16.00 25.05
N ILE A 523 18.79 14.97 25.09
CA ILE A 523 18.99 14.02 24.00
C ILE A 523 18.22 12.74 24.31
N ARG A 524 17.35 12.32 23.39
CA ARG A 524 16.56 11.09 23.57
C ARG A 524 17.34 9.85 23.12
N THR A 525 16.93 8.68 23.61
CA THR A 525 17.45 7.40 23.13
C THR A 525 16.39 6.69 22.32
N MET A 526 16.77 6.23 21.13
CA MET A 526 15.95 5.39 20.26
C MET A 526 16.60 4.02 20.04
N THR A 527 15.80 3.00 19.81
CA THR A 527 16.27 1.61 19.63
C THR A 527 15.69 0.98 18.36
N TYR A 528 15.63 -0.36 18.30
CA TYR A 528 15.21 -1.11 17.12
C TYR A 528 14.37 -2.31 17.54
N CYS A 529 13.28 -2.58 16.82
CA CYS A 529 12.56 -3.83 16.89
C CYS A 529 11.92 -4.16 15.52
N ASN A 530 11.57 -5.42 15.34
CA ASN A 530 10.86 -5.90 14.15
C ASN A 530 9.90 -7.06 14.54
N PRO A 531 9.03 -7.52 13.64
CA PRO A 531 8.01 -8.52 13.98
C PRO A 531 8.51 -9.97 13.91
N CYS A 532 9.82 -10.17 13.73
CA CYS A 532 10.47 -11.48 13.63
C CYS A 532 11.26 -11.80 14.90
N LEU A 533 11.34 -13.09 15.24
CA LEU A 533 12.07 -13.61 16.39
C LEU A 533 13.01 -14.73 15.94
N VAL A 534 14.16 -14.85 16.61
CA VAL A 534 15.13 -15.92 16.38
C VAL A 534 15.25 -16.84 17.59
N PRO A 535 15.55 -18.14 17.40
CA PRO A 535 15.99 -19.00 18.49
C PRO A 535 17.23 -18.41 19.19
N MET A 536 17.24 -18.44 20.52
CA MET A 536 18.25 -17.75 21.34
C MET A 536 19.24 -18.71 22.00
N ASP A 537 19.20 -20.00 21.67
CA ASP A 537 20.06 -21.04 22.25
C ASP A 537 21.58 -20.72 22.14
N GLN A 538 21.95 -19.90 21.17
CA GLN A 538 23.34 -19.52 20.89
C GLN A 538 23.77 -18.18 21.50
N LYS A 539 22.85 -17.39 22.08
CA LYS A 539 23.20 -16.09 22.71
C LYS A 539 23.52 -16.32 24.19
N PRO A 540 24.75 -16.02 24.64
CA PRO A 540 25.25 -16.42 25.96
C PRO A 540 24.59 -15.72 27.15
N ASN A 541 23.97 -14.56 26.93
CA ASN A 541 23.41 -13.68 27.95
C ASN A 541 21.92 -13.35 27.70
N THR A 542 21.16 -14.35 27.26
CA THR A 542 19.70 -14.21 27.07
C THR A 542 18.99 -14.27 28.43
N ARG A 543 18.19 -13.26 28.78
CA ARG A 543 17.37 -13.28 30.00
C ARG A 543 15.96 -13.75 29.69
N ARG A 544 15.40 -13.31 28.57
CA ARG A 544 14.07 -13.68 28.10
C ARG A 544 14.13 -14.29 26.71
N HIS A 545 13.57 -15.50 26.55
CA HIS A 545 13.61 -16.23 25.28
C HIS A 545 12.31 -16.01 24.49
N LEU A 546 12.19 -14.87 23.79
CA LEU A 546 10.94 -14.42 23.16
C LEU A 546 10.38 -15.40 22.12
N PHE A 547 11.24 -16.04 21.32
CA PHE A 547 10.80 -17.04 20.32
C PHE A 547 10.05 -18.21 20.95
N GLU A 548 10.59 -18.80 22.03
CA GLU A 548 9.97 -19.94 22.73
C GLU A 548 8.69 -19.53 23.47
N GLU A 549 8.64 -18.31 24.00
CA GLU A 549 7.39 -17.77 24.56
C GLU A 549 6.30 -17.65 23.48
N ALA A 550 6.61 -17.01 22.35
CA ALA A 550 5.69 -16.83 21.24
C ALA A 550 5.23 -18.17 20.66
N LYS A 551 6.13 -19.16 20.58
CA LYS A 551 5.82 -20.54 20.17
C LYS A 551 4.85 -21.21 21.13
N LYS A 552 5.07 -21.11 22.44
CA LYS A 552 4.18 -21.69 23.48
C LYS A 552 2.79 -21.07 23.48
N LEU A 553 2.70 -19.77 23.21
CA LEU A 553 1.43 -19.03 23.08
C LEU A 553 0.74 -19.28 21.73
N GLY A 554 1.42 -19.89 20.76
CA GLY A 554 0.85 -20.16 19.44
C GLY A 554 0.58 -18.89 18.61
N ILE A 555 1.34 -17.81 18.86
CA ILE A 555 1.20 -16.49 18.23
C ILE A 555 2.18 -16.25 17.07
N LEU A 556 2.90 -17.29 16.63
CA LEU A 556 3.76 -17.25 15.44
C LEU A 556 2.95 -17.63 14.19
N VAL A 557 3.31 -17.03 13.05
CA VAL A 557 2.80 -17.44 11.74
C VAL A 557 3.09 -18.93 11.53
N LYS A 558 2.12 -19.67 10.98
CA LYS A 558 2.22 -21.12 10.82
C LYS A 558 2.36 -21.54 9.36
N ASP A 559 3.04 -22.65 9.15
CA ASP A 559 3.10 -23.32 7.85
C ASP A 559 1.85 -24.19 7.60
N GLN A 560 1.85 -24.94 6.49
CA GLN A 560 0.74 -25.82 6.14
C GLN A 560 0.60 -27.05 7.06
N ALA A 561 1.66 -27.44 7.77
CA ALA A 561 1.64 -28.49 8.79
C ALA A 561 1.12 -27.99 10.14
N GLY A 562 1.02 -26.66 10.34
CA GLY A 562 0.59 -26.03 11.57
C GLY A 562 1.73 -25.72 12.54
N GLU A 563 2.98 -25.92 12.13
CA GLU A 563 4.18 -25.58 12.90
C GLU A 563 4.60 -24.13 12.66
N PRO A 564 5.41 -23.52 13.55
CA PRO A 564 5.96 -22.19 13.31
C PRO A 564 6.67 -22.11 11.95
N TYR A 565 6.29 -21.12 11.15
CA TYR A 565 6.84 -20.90 9.83
C TYR A 565 8.26 -20.30 9.97
N MET A 566 9.27 -21.16 9.80
CA MET A 566 10.67 -20.73 9.81
C MET A 566 11.09 -20.22 8.42
N MET A 567 11.29 -18.91 8.31
CA MET A 567 11.71 -18.24 7.09
C MET A 567 13.23 -18.09 7.06
N PRO A 568 13.90 -18.51 5.97
CA PRO A 568 15.34 -18.31 5.85
C PRO A 568 15.64 -16.84 5.57
N ASN A 569 16.10 -16.11 6.59
CA ASN A 569 16.73 -14.81 6.42
C ASN A 569 18.21 -15.01 6.04
N THR A 570 18.82 -14.01 5.39
CA THR A 570 20.10 -14.08 4.69
C THR A 570 21.20 -14.93 5.36
N ALA A 571 21.28 -14.91 6.70
CA ALA A 571 22.24 -15.69 7.48
C ALA A 571 21.65 -16.66 8.54
N PHE A 572 20.35 -16.60 8.83
CA PHE A 572 19.71 -17.39 9.90
C PHE A 572 18.20 -17.48 9.67
N ASP A 573 17.54 -18.49 10.24
CA ASP A 573 16.09 -18.65 10.14
C ASP A 573 15.38 -17.84 11.21
N VAL A 574 14.20 -17.32 10.87
CA VAL A 574 13.38 -16.43 11.70
C VAL A 574 11.93 -16.91 11.70
N ALA A 575 11.20 -16.69 12.79
CA ALA A 575 9.74 -16.82 12.80
C ALA A 575 9.09 -15.46 12.96
N MET A 576 7.99 -15.23 12.25
CA MET A 576 7.25 -13.98 12.24
C MET A 576 6.05 -14.07 13.20
N LEU A 577 5.73 -12.97 13.88
CA LEU A 577 4.54 -12.87 14.71
C LEU A 577 3.27 -12.80 13.85
N ASP A 578 2.23 -13.51 14.27
CA ASP A 578 0.92 -13.48 13.63
C ASP A 578 0.05 -12.36 14.23
N PHE A 579 0.17 -11.15 13.71
CA PHE A 579 -0.70 -10.03 14.09
C PHE A 579 -2.13 -10.15 13.52
N THR A 580 -2.56 -11.30 13.02
CA THR A 580 -3.99 -11.57 12.88
C THR A 580 -4.57 -12.18 14.17
N ASN A 581 -3.69 -12.58 15.09
CA ASN A 581 -4.03 -13.00 16.45
C ASN A 581 -3.98 -11.78 17.41
N PRO A 582 -5.09 -11.40 18.06
CA PRO A 582 -5.11 -10.33 19.06
C PRO A 582 -4.15 -10.56 20.25
N GLU A 583 -3.85 -11.81 20.59
CA GLU A 583 -2.88 -12.13 21.66
C GLU A 583 -1.46 -11.71 21.29
N ALA A 584 -1.08 -11.84 20.01
CA ALA A 584 0.21 -11.38 19.51
C ALA A 584 0.37 -9.86 19.69
N HIS A 585 -0.71 -9.09 19.45
CA HIS A 585 -0.72 -7.64 19.66
C HIS A 585 -0.47 -7.29 21.12
N ALA A 586 -1.27 -7.86 22.03
CA ALA A 586 -1.17 -7.58 23.45
C ALA A 586 0.19 -8.01 24.04
N TRP A 587 0.72 -9.15 23.57
CA TRP A 587 2.03 -9.63 23.98
C TRP A 587 3.16 -8.69 23.51
N PHE A 588 3.11 -8.21 22.27
CA PHE A 588 4.14 -7.33 21.75
C PHE A 588 4.11 -5.94 22.40
N LYS A 589 2.93 -5.40 22.71
CA LYS A 589 2.82 -4.14 23.48
C LYS A 589 3.55 -4.20 24.83
N LYS A 590 3.62 -5.37 25.48
CA LYS A 590 4.40 -5.54 26.73
C LYS A 590 5.91 -5.45 26.51
N ILE A 591 6.40 -5.84 25.33
CA ILE A 591 7.81 -5.66 24.95
C ILE A 591 8.09 -4.17 24.77
N LEU A 592 7.22 -3.47 24.03
CA LEU A 592 7.33 -2.02 23.84
C LEU A 592 7.25 -1.26 25.18
N GLN A 593 6.40 -1.72 26.10
CA GLN A 593 6.35 -1.18 27.47
C GLN A 593 7.69 -1.32 28.17
N GLY A 594 8.32 -2.50 28.13
CA GLY A 594 9.65 -2.70 28.72
C GLY A 594 10.72 -1.79 28.12
N MET A 595 10.67 -1.53 26.81
CA MET A 595 11.57 -0.56 26.15
C MET A 595 11.33 0.86 26.69
N ALA A 596 10.07 1.29 26.78
CA ALA A 596 9.71 2.61 27.29
C ALA A 596 10.06 2.79 28.78
N ASP A 597 9.88 1.74 29.59
CA ASP A 597 10.24 1.71 31.02
C ASP A 597 11.75 1.88 31.26
N ASP A 598 12.58 1.46 30.29
CA ASP A 598 14.02 1.70 30.30
C ASP A 598 14.41 3.12 29.83
N GLY A 599 13.43 3.97 29.52
CA GLY A 599 13.61 5.38 29.13
C GLY A 599 13.77 5.61 27.63
N VAL A 600 13.57 4.58 26.80
CA VAL A 600 13.58 4.71 25.34
C VAL A 600 12.42 5.59 24.88
N SER A 601 12.70 6.58 24.03
CA SER A 601 11.70 7.52 23.50
C SER A 601 11.26 7.19 22.07
N GLY A 602 11.86 6.17 21.43
CA GLY A 602 11.46 5.79 20.09
C GLY A 602 12.23 4.61 19.52
N TRP A 603 11.85 4.13 18.33
CA TRP A 603 12.51 3.00 17.70
C TRP A 603 12.31 2.95 16.18
N MET A 604 13.22 2.27 15.49
CA MET A 604 12.93 1.74 14.16
C MET A 604 12.02 0.52 14.34
N ALA A 605 10.82 0.57 13.78
CA ALA A 605 9.88 -0.55 13.68
C ALA A 605 10.04 -1.19 12.30
N ASP A 606 11.09 -1.98 12.16
CA ASP A 606 11.57 -2.49 10.86
C ASP A 606 10.70 -3.63 10.31
N PHE A 607 10.91 -3.98 9.04
CA PHE A 607 10.20 -5.03 8.30
C PHE A 607 8.68 -4.81 8.16
N GLY A 608 7.94 -5.87 7.85
CA GLY A 608 6.50 -5.89 7.55
C GLY A 608 6.18 -6.53 6.18
N GLU A 609 7.18 -6.62 5.31
CA GLU A 609 7.10 -7.05 3.91
C GLU A 609 7.34 -8.54 3.68
N GLY A 610 7.61 -9.30 4.75
CA GLY A 610 8.09 -10.67 4.66
C GLY A 610 7.02 -11.76 4.82
N LEU A 611 5.73 -11.42 4.97
CA LEU A 611 4.71 -12.43 5.28
C LEU A 611 4.61 -13.47 4.14
N PRO A 612 4.77 -14.78 4.39
CA PRO A 612 4.72 -15.75 3.29
C PRO A 612 3.35 -15.86 2.63
N LEU A 613 3.33 -16.04 1.30
CA LEU A 613 2.08 -16.09 0.52
C LEU A 613 1.31 -17.41 0.66
N ASP A 614 1.90 -18.41 1.32
CA ASP A 614 1.32 -19.71 1.64
C ASP A 614 1.17 -19.93 3.16
N ALA A 615 1.26 -18.85 3.95
CA ALA A 615 1.10 -18.90 5.40
C ALA A 615 -0.30 -19.34 5.84
N ARG A 616 -0.38 -19.97 7.01
CA ARG A 616 -1.63 -20.15 7.77
C ARG A 616 -1.66 -19.13 8.90
N LEU A 617 -2.70 -18.31 8.88
CA LEU A 617 -2.92 -17.22 9.83
C LEU A 617 -4.09 -17.55 10.76
N HIS A 618 -4.06 -17.00 11.96
CA HIS A 618 -5.11 -17.13 12.95
C HIS A 618 -6.47 -16.62 12.45
N SER A 619 -6.50 -15.53 11.65
CA SER A 619 -7.73 -15.00 11.04
C SER A 619 -8.39 -15.94 10.03
N GLY A 620 -7.61 -16.87 9.42
CA GLY A 620 -8.06 -17.68 8.29
C GLY A 620 -8.28 -16.89 7.00
N GLU A 621 -7.84 -15.63 6.92
CA GLU A 621 -7.97 -14.80 5.72
C GLU A 621 -7.02 -15.26 4.60
N ASP A 622 -7.23 -14.75 3.37
CA ASP A 622 -6.35 -15.06 2.26
C ASP A 622 -4.92 -14.53 2.53
N PRO A 623 -3.87 -15.38 2.44
CA PRO A 623 -2.52 -14.99 2.81
C PRO A 623 -1.91 -13.92 1.89
N VAL A 624 -2.37 -13.78 0.64
CA VAL A 624 -1.86 -12.74 -0.27
C VAL A 624 -2.45 -11.38 0.10
N ALA A 625 -3.74 -11.32 0.42
CA ALA A 625 -4.35 -10.11 0.95
C ALA A 625 -3.75 -9.73 2.33
N ALA A 626 -3.56 -10.72 3.21
CA ALA A 626 -2.90 -10.50 4.50
C ALA A 626 -1.47 -9.98 4.35
N HIS A 627 -0.74 -10.45 3.33
CA HIS A 627 0.63 -10.02 3.06
C HIS A 627 0.72 -8.51 2.80
N ASN A 628 -0.13 -7.97 1.92
CA ASN A 628 -0.18 -6.53 1.67
C ASN A 628 -0.67 -5.73 2.89
N ARG A 629 -1.52 -6.33 3.74
CA ARG A 629 -2.07 -5.70 4.94
C ARG A 629 -1.10 -5.73 6.13
N TYR A 630 -0.15 -6.67 6.16
CA TYR A 630 0.71 -6.90 7.32
C TYR A 630 1.49 -5.66 7.78
N PRO A 631 2.07 -4.82 6.89
CA PRO A 631 2.76 -3.60 7.33
C PRO A 631 1.86 -2.67 8.14
N GLU A 632 0.56 -2.59 7.81
CA GLU A 632 -0.40 -1.78 8.57
C GLU A 632 -0.74 -2.39 9.93
N LEU A 633 -0.87 -3.72 10.03
CA LEU A 633 -1.04 -4.41 11.32
C LEU A 633 0.17 -4.18 12.22
N TRP A 634 1.37 -4.26 11.66
CA TRP A 634 2.61 -3.99 12.37
C TRP A 634 2.69 -2.54 12.86
N ALA A 635 2.46 -1.56 11.97
CA ALA A 635 2.45 -0.16 12.35
C ALA A 635 1.36 0.15 13.39
N ARG A 636 0.19 -0.50 13.30
CA ARG A 636 -0.93 -0.33 14.23
C ARG A 636 -0.57 -0.74 15.66
N VAL A 637 0.09 -1.88 15.85
CA VAL A 637 0.53 -2.32 17.20
C VAL A 637 1.41 -1.26 17.87
N ASN A 638 2.37 -0.73 17.11
CA ASN A 638 3.29 0.31 17.60
C ASN A 638 2.55 1.63 17.89
N ARG A 639 1.62 2.02 17.02
CA ARG A 639 0.82 3.24 17.17
C ARG A 639 -0.08 3.22 18.37
N GLU A 640 -0.89 2.16 18.50
CA GLU A 640 -1.78 2.03 19.64
C GLU A 640 -1.00 2.06 20.95
N PHE A 641 0.17 1.41 21.02
CA PHE A 641 1.03 1.50 22.19
C PHE A 641 1.51 2.93 22.46
N ALA A 642 2.00 3.65 21.44
CA ALA A 642 2.47 5.03 21.62
C ALA A 642 1.34 5.97 22.10
N ASP A 643 0.13 5.81 21.56
CA ASP A 643 -1.05 6.60 21.94
C ASP A 643 -1.53 6.25 23.38
N GLU A 644 -1.55 4.95 23.73
CA GLU A 644 -1.87 4.46 25.08
C GLU A 644 -0.84 4.94 26.13
N TRP A 645 0.45 4.87 25.78
CA TRP A 645 1.55 5.35 26.64
C TRP A 645 1.44 6.85 26.87
N LYS A 646 1.19 7.64 25.82
CA LYS A 646 1.01 9.09 25.93
C LYS A 646 -0.19 9.42 26.83
N SER A 647 -1.32 8.75 26.63
CA SER A 647 -2.54 8.96 27.43
C SER A 647 -2.32 8.65 28.91
N SER A 648 -1.56 7.59 29.22
CA SER A 648 -1.28 7.17 30.60
C SER A 648 -0.32 8.12 31.33
N ASN A 649 0.69 8.66 30.63
CA ASN A 649 1.65 9.62 31.21
C ASN A 649 1.09 11.05 31.32
N LEU A 650 0.12 11.44 30.49
CA LEU A 650 -0.57 12.73 30.64
C LEU A 650 -1.39 12.80 31.94
N ILE A 651 -2.01 11.69 32.36
CA ILE A 651 -2.79 11.63 33.61
C ILE A 651 -1.89 11.80 34.84
N THR A 652 -0.64 11.35 34.80
CA THR A 652 0.29 11.47 35.94
C THR A 652 0.87 12.87 36.12
N HIS A 653 0.90 13.70 35.07
CA HIS A 653 1.46 15.06 35.10
C HIS A 653 0.41 16.19 35.22
N SER A 654 -0.88 15.89 35.11
CA SER A 654 -2.03 16.83 35.22
C SER A 654 -2.23 17.53 36.60
N THR A 655 -1.26 17.49 37.51
CA THR A 655 -1.33 18.17 38.82
C THR A 655 -0.41 19.39 38.96
N ALA A 656 0.30 19.77 37.89
CA ALA A 656 1.22 20.89 37.88
C ALA A 656 0.67 22.15 37.15
N PRO A 657 1.16 23.36 37.43
CA PRO A 657 0.55 24.62 36.98
C PRO A 657 0.77 24.92 35.48
N ALA A 658 -0.13 25.72 34.90
CA ALA A 658 -0.27 26.05 33.47
C ALA A 658 0.94 26.68 32.73
N GLU A 659 2.11 26.85 33.37
CA GLU A 659 3.35 27.22 32.66
C GLU A 659 4.02 26.01 31.96
N GLU A 660 3.61 24.77 32.32
CA GLU A 660 4.11 23.50 31.77
C GLU A 660 3.45 23.08 30.43
N GLU A 661 2.41 23.77 29.95
CA GLU A 661 1.74 23.45 28.66
C GLU A 661 2.72 23.50 27.44
N LYS A 662 3.86 24.19 27.56
CA LYS A 662 4.93 24.17 26.54
C LYS A 662 5.80 22.92 26.57
N GLU A 663 5.94 22.25 27.72
CA GLU A 663 6.68 20.98 27.85
C GLU A 663 5.81 19.78 27.41
N GLU A 664 4.48 19.91 27.45
CA GLU A 664 3.53 18.87 27.04
C GLU A 664 3.59 18.50 25.54
N GLU A 665 4.00 19.42 24.65
CA GLU A 665 4.28 19.11 23.23
C GLU A 665 5.63 18.39 23.03
N GLU A 666 6.46 18.28 24.07
CA GLU A 666 7.83 17.74 24.00
C GLU A 666 7.99 16.28 24.47
N ASP A 667 7.03 15.69 25.20
CA ASP A 667 7.11 14.30 25.66
C ASP A 667 6.14 13.37 24.89
N GLY A 668 6.71 12.33 24.27
CA GLY A 668 5.97 11.39 23.43
C GLY A 668 6.91 10.41 22.74
N LEU A 669 6.40 9.21 22.44
CA LEU A 669 7.15 8.17 21.74
C LEU A 669 7.08 8.37 20.23
N VAL A 670 8.15 8.01 19.52
CA VAL A 670 8.18 8.05 18.04
C VAL A 670 8.75 6.75 17.48
N PHE A 671 8.04 6.13 16.57
CA PHE A 671 8.58 5.03 15.77
C PHE A 671 8.54 5.34 14.28
N PHE A 672 9.40 4.69 13.52
CA PHE A 672 9.43 4.82 12.06
C PHE A 672 9.51 3.46 11.36
N VAL A 673 8.88 3.37 10.19
CA VAL A 673 8.72 2.13 9.40
C VAL A 673 9.25 2.32 7.97
N ARG A 674 9.65 1.24 7.28
CA ARG A 674 9.87 1.26 5.82
C ARG A 674 8.70 0.70 5.03
N SER A 675 8.07 -0.33 5.58
CA SER A 675 7.04 -1.06 4.87
C SER A 675 5.68 -0.45 5.11
N GLY A 676 4.87 -0.43 4.05
CA GLY A 676 3.58 0.23 4.10
C GLY A 676 2.62 -0.22 3.02
N PHE A 677 1.38 0.22 3.16
CA PHE A 677 0.33 0.11 2.18
C PHE A 677 -0.57 1.36 2.29
N ARG A 678 -1.76 1.32 1.70
CA ARG A 678 -2.61 2.51 1.51
C ARG A 678 -3.02 3.24 2.80
N GLU A 679 -3.25 2.54 3.91
CA GLU A 679 -3.66 3.13 5.20
C GLU A 679 -2.49 3.30 6.16
N SER A 680 -1.25 2.99 5.76
CA SER A 680 -0.13 3.00 6.70
C SER A 680 0.07 4.36 7.36
N SER A 681 -0.22 5.48 6.69
CA SER A 681 -0.16 6.81 7.31
C SER A 681 -1.15 7.04 8.45
N ARG A 682 -2.23 6.25 8.56
CA ARG A 682 -3.10 6.25 9.74
C ARG A 682 -2.34 5.81 10.98
N TRP A 683 -1.47 4.81 10.81
CA TRP A 683 -0.84 4.07 11.89
C TRP A 683 0.60 4.54 12.11
N ALA A 684 1.44 4.47 11.07
CA ALA A 684 2.82 4.91 11.10
C ALA A 684 2.93 6.39 11.47
N MET A 685 3.86 6.71 12.36
CA MET A 685 4.16 8.10 12.74
C MET A 685 5.12 8.75 11.74
N LEU A 686 6.08 7.97 11.23
CA LEU A 686 7.15 8.42 10.34
C LEU A 686 7.56 7.28 9.42
N PHE A 687 7.84 7.58 8.14
CA PHE A 687 8.46 6.64 7.22
C PHE A 687 9.97 6.88 7.12
N TRP A 688 10.71 5.83 6.79
CA TRP A 688 12.00 5.97 6.14
C TRP A 688 12.06 5.11 4.89
N GLU A 689 12.83 5.55 3.92
CA GLU A 689 12.90 4.99 2.56
C GLU A 689 13.49 3.58 2.43
N GLY A 690 13.87 2.91 3.51
CA GLY A 690 14.50 1.59 3.43
C GLY A 690 15.98 1.62 3.04
N ASP A 691 16.42 0.55 2.36
CA ASP A 691 17.83 0.15 2.28
C ASP A 691 18.50 0.59 0.97
N GLN A 692 18.65 1.89 0.71
CA GLN A 692 19.39 2.34 -0.49
C GLN A 692 20.84 1.84 -0.47
N MET A 693 21.42 1.58 -1.65
CA MET A 693 22.86 1.35 -1.70
C MET A 693 23.67 2.60 -1.41
N VAL A 694 24.89 2.37 -0.93
CA VAL A 694 25.92 3.40 -0.78
C VAL A 694 26.51 3.81 -2.13
N SER A 695 25.67 4.30 -3.04
CA SER A 695 25.99 4.56 -4.45
C SER A 695 25.39 5.87 -5.01
N TRP A 696 25.89 6.26 -6.19
CA TRP A 696 25.36 7.38 -6.99
C TRP A 696 24.38 6.90 -8.08
N GLN A 697 23.99 5.63 -8.06
CA GLN A 697 23.23 5.01 -9.13
C GLN A 697 21.76 5.50 -9.11
N PRO A 698 21.08 5.52 -10.27
CA PRO A 698 19.76 6.12 -10.39
C PRO A 698 18.64 5.33 -9.72
N ASN A 699 18.72 3.99 -9.63
CA ASN A 699 17.60 3.17 -9.17
C ASN A 699 17.74 2.70 -7.72
N ASP A 700 18.93 2.81 -7.11
CA ASP A 700 19.15 2.34 -5.74
C ASP A 700 20.30 3.08 -5.03
N GLY A 701 20.36 4.41 -5.20
CA GLY A 701 21.39 5.28 -4.61
C GLY A 701 20.80 6.62 -4.17
N ILE A 702 21.64 7.66 -4.06
CA ILE A 702 21.19 8.99 -3.63
C ILE A 702 20.13 9.63 -4.56
N LYS A 703 20.07 9.21 -5.83
CA LYS A 703 19.02 9.68 -6.75
C LYS A 703 17.69 9.04 -6.43
N SER A 704 17.69 7.73 -6.18
CA SER A 704 16.47 7.00 -5.87
C SER A 704 15.89 7.41 -4.53
N SER A 705 16.70 7.87 -3.57
CA SER A 705 16.18 8.41 -2.32
C SER A 705 15.27 9.62 -2.57
N VAL A 706 15.71 10.57 -3.41
CA VAL A 706 14.86 11.71 -3.78
C VAL A 706 13.59 11.25 -4.53
N VAL A 707 13.68 10.24 -5.41
CA VAL A 707 12.48 9.68 -6.07
C VAL A 707 11.52 9.07 -5.04
N GLY A 708 12.04 8.30 -4.07
CA GLY A 708 11.27 7.69 -2.98
C GLY A 708 10.55 8.74 -2.12
N LEU A 709 11.29 9.73 -1.66
CA LEU A 709 10.77 10.88 -0.90
C LEU A 709 9.56 11.53 -1.58
N LEU A 710 9.69 11.81 -2.89
CA LEU A 710 8.69 12.57 -3.64
C LEU A 710 7.49 11.70 -4.08
N SER A 711 7.74 10.46 -4.50
CA SER A 711 6.66 9.51 -4.87
C SER A 711 5.87 9.05 -3.66
N GLY A 712 6.52 8.81 -2.52
CA GLY A 712 5.88 8.53 -1.24
C GLY A 712 4.99 9.70 -0.80
N GLY A 713 5.50 10.94 -0.90
CA GLY A 713 4.71 12.15 -0.65
C GLY A 713 3.49 12.28 -1.56
N LEU A 714 3.63 12.03 -2.87
CA LEU A 714 2.50 11.98 -3.81
C LEU A 714 1.53 10.82 -3.55
N SER A 715 1.91 9.84 -2.73
CA SER A 715 1.12 8.66 -2.40
C SER A 715 0.57 8.67 -0.97
N GLY A 716 0.62 9.81 -0.30
CA GLY A 716 0.04 9.98 1.04
C GLY A 716 0.95 9.55 2.19
N PHE A 717 2.28 9.49 2.00
CA PHE A 717 3.28 9.31 3.06
C PHE A 717 3.99 10.65 3.32
N PRO A 718 3.38 11.57 4.10
CA PRO A 718 3.83 12.97 4.11
C PRO A 718 5.08 13.23 4.96
N LEU A 719 5.39 12.32 5.89
CA LEU A 719 6.54 12.39 6.79
C LEU A 719 7.49 11.24 6.44
N ASN A 720 8.57 11.55 5.71
CA ASN A 720 9.53 10.56 5.23
C ASN A 720 10.97 11.09 5.22
N HIS A 721 11.95 10.23 5.44
CA HIS A 721 13.39 10.52 5.39
C HIS A 721 14.22 9.34 4.91
N SER A 722 15.52 9.55 4.68
CA SER A 722 16.45 8.51 4.24
C SER A 722 17.59 8.30 5.23
N ASP A 723 18.30 7.18 5.12
CA ASP A 723 19.58 7.03 5.81
C ASP A 723 20.62 7.98 5.19
N ALA A 724 21.14 8.94 5.97
CA ALA A 724 22.18 9.84 5.47
C ALA A 724 23.45 9.03 5.10
N GLY A 725 23.65 8.85 3.79
CA GLY A 725 24.75 8.08 3.19
C GLY A 725 24.35 6.71 2.64
N GLY A 726 23.07 6.32 2.71
CA GLY A 726 22.58 5.00 2.30
C GLY A 726 22.94 3.89 3.28
N TYR A 727 22.53 2.65 3.02
CA TYR A 727 22.72 1.51 3.93
C TYR A 727 23.50 0.36 3.29
N CYS A 728 23.07 -0.09 2.11
CA CYS A 728 23.49 -1.38 1.56
C CYS A 728 24.89 -1.31 0.94
N THR A 729 25.86 -1.90 1.66
CA THR A 729 27.25 -2.06 1.24
C THR A 729 27.46 -3.45 0.67
N VAL A 730 27.96 -3.51 -0.56
CA VAL A 730 28.14 -4.77 -1.29
C VAL A 730 29.59 -4.93 -1.70
N ASP A 731 30.22 -5.98 -1.18
CA ASP A 731 31.54 -6.45 -1.60
C ASP A 731 31.36 -7.86 -2.16
N VAL A 732 31.57 -8.04 -3.47
CA VAL A 732 31.55 -9.36 -4.15
C VAL A 732 32.94 -9.60 -4.74
N PRO A 733 33.90 -10.13 -3.95
CA PRO A 733 35.28 -10.31 -4.39
C PRO A 733 35.45 -11.10 -5.69
N PRO A 734 34.71 -12.21 -5.94
CA PRO A 734 34.84 -12.95 -7.20
C PRO A 734 34.47 -12.16 -8.46
N LEU A 735 33.64 -11.11 -8.33
CA LEU A 735 33.22 -10.24 -9.44
C LEU A 735 33.94 -8.88 -9.43
N LEU A 736 34.90 -8.67 -8.52
CA LEU A 736 35.59 -7.40 -8.29
C LEU A 736 34.64 -6.19 -8.07
N LEU A 737 33.41 -6.44 -7.62
CA LEU A 737 32.43 -5.40 -7.32
C LEU A 737 32.56 -4.96 -5.86
N ARG A 738 32.73 -3.66 -5.66
CA ARG A 738 32.84 -3.03 -4.34
C ARG A 738 32.06 -1.72 -4.32
N TYR A 739 30.94 -1.72 -3.61
CA TYR A 739 30.10 -0.57 -3.34
C TYR A 739 30.26 -0.23 -1.87
N ARG A 740 31.03 0.82 -1.60
CA ARG A 740 31.34 1.32 -0.27
C ARG A 740 31.07 2.81 -0.23
N ARG A 741 30.59 3.30 0.91
CA ARG A 741 30.28 4.71 1.10
C ARG A 741 31.56 5.55 1.07
N SER A 742 31.73 6.33 0.02
CA SER A 742 32.79 7.34 -0.06
C SER A 742 32.46 8.54 0.84
N GLU A 743 33.49 9.26 1.29
CA GLU A 743 33.32 10.52 2.03
C GLU A 743 32.40 11.49 1.28
N GLU A 744 32.66 11.79 0.00
CA GLU A 744 31.86 12.73 -0.78
C GLU A 744 30.36 12.36 -0.83
N LEU A 745 30.05 11.08 -1.06
CA LEU A 745 28.67 10.59 -1.06
C LEU A 745 27.99 10.86 0.29
N LEU A 746 28.68 10.57 1.40
CA LEU A 746 28.17 10.87 2.74
C LEU A 746 27.92 12.37 2.93
N LEU A 747 28.87 13.23 2.53
CA LEU A 747 28.74 14.69 2.65
C LEU A 747 27.51 15.22 1.88
N ARG A 748 27.31 14.77 0.64
CA ARG A 748 26.15 15.17 -0.18
C ARG A 748 24.83 14.63 0.36
N TRP A 749 24.81 13.42 0.89
CA TRP A 749 23.59 12.84 1.44
C TRP A 749 23.20 13.47 2.79
N MET A 750 24.18 13.96 3.58
CA MET A 750 23.92 14.80 4.75
C MET A 750 23.36 16.18 4.36
N GLU A 751 23.81 16.77 3.25
CA GLU A 751 23.21 18.00 2.70
C GLU A 751 21.74 17.77 2.29
N LEU A 752 21.45 16.65 1.63
CA LEU A 752 20.08 16.26 1.25
C LEU A 752 19.18 16.10 2.48
N ASN A 753 19.58 15.30 3.48
CA ASN A 753 18.76 15.05 4.67
C ASN A 753 18.64 16.25 5.61
N ALA A 754 19.49 17.28 5.47
CA ALA A 754 19.28 18.53 6.20
C ALA A 754 17.98 19.26 5.80
N PHE A 755 17.33 18.84 4.70
CA PHE A 755 16.08 19.39 4.17
C PHE A 755 14.95 18.34 4.06
N THR A 756 15.00 17.26 4.84
CA THR A 756 13.91 16.28 5.00
C THR A 756 13.22 16.44 6.36
N VAL A 757 12.19 15.64 6.66
CA VAL A 757 11.46 15.74 7.94
C VAL A 757 12.31 15.36 9.16
N VAL A 758 13.24 14.41 8.99
CA VAL A 758 14.16 13.95 10.03
C VAL A 758 15.55 13.76 9.42
N PHE A 759 16.57 14.38 10.01
CA PHE A 759 17.96 14.18 9.64
C PHE A 759 18.56 13.03 10.48
N ARG A 760 18.58 11.81 9.93
CA ARG A 760 19.11 10.61 10.62
C ARG A 760 20.31 10.00 9.90
N THR A 761 21.35 9.63 10.66
CA THR A 761 22.49 8.85 10.13
C THR A 761 22.25 7.34 10.27
N HIS A 762 23.04 6.55 9.54
CA HIS A 762 23.13 5.11 9.74
C HIS A 762 24.51 4.61 9.33
N GLU A 763 25.11 3.69 10.10
CA GLU A 763 26.41 3.10 9.74
C GLU A 763 26.40 2.14 8.55
N GLY A 764 25.22 1.61 8.18
CA GLY A 764 25.04 0.58 7.18
C GLY A 764 25.32 -0.85 7.68
N ASN A 765 25.15 -1.82 6.80
CA ASN A 765 25.33 -3.25 7.10
C ASN A 765 26.81 -3.68 7.31
N LYS A 766 27.78 -2.85 6.89
CA LYS A 766 29.23 -3.08 7.07
C LYS A 766 29.96 -1.81 7.53
N PRO A 767 29.78 -1.37 8.80
CA PRO A 767 30.27 -0.08 9.28
C PRO A 767 31.76 0.18 9.01
N GLY A 768 32.63 -0.81 9.28
CA GLY A 768 34.08 -0.68 9.12
C GLY A 768 34.59 -0.58 7.67
N SER A 769 33.74 -0.80 6.68
CA SER A 769 34.10 -0.65 5.25
C SER A 769 33.67 0.70 4.66
N ASN A 770 32.93 1.52 5.43
CA ASN A 770 32.30 2.75 4.96
C ASN A 770 32.85 3.98 5.69
N CYS A 771 32.82 5.12 4.99
CA CYS A 771 32.95 6.40 5.66
C CYS A 771 31.72 6.64 6.56
N GLN A 772 31.97 7.08 7.79
CA GLN A 772 30.97 7.48 8.78
C GLN A 772 31.08 8.97 9.05
N PHE A 773 30.05 9.56 9.66
CA PHE A 773 30.07 10.99 9.98
C PHE A 773 31.19 11.32 10.99
N TYR A 774 31.59 10.36 11.81
CA TYR A 774 32.68 10.45 12.77
C TYR A 774 34.03 9.88 12.26
N SER A 775 34.17 9.56 10.97
CA SER A 775 35.42 8.97 10.46
C SER A 775 36.63 9.89 10.53
N ASN A 776 36.44 11.20 10.39
CA ASN A 776 37.50 12.20 10.50
C ASN A 776 36.94 13.58 10.85
N ALA A 777 37.83 14.57 11.08
CA ALA A 777 37.44 15.93 11.43
C ALA A 777 36.58 16.62 10.35
N ARG A 778 36.82 16.31 9.07
CA ARG A 778 36.05 16.91 7.96
C ARG A 778 34.61 16.38 7.93
N THR A 779 34.41 15.08 8.11
CA THR A 779 33.06 14.49 8.17
C THR A 779 32.29 14.98 9.40
N LEU A 780 32.95 15.11 10.55
CA LEU A 780 32.35 15.65 11.79
C LEU A 780 31.94 17.11 11.63
N ALA A 781 32.85 17.94 11.12
CA ALA A 781 32.57 19.36 10.87
C ALA A 781 31.41 19.56 9.89
N HIS A 782 31.34 18.72 8.85
CA HIS A 782 30.25 18.77 7.87
C HIS A 782 28.92 18.28 8.45
N PHE A 783 28.93 17.19 9.25
CA PHE A 783 27.74 16.74 9.97
C PHE A 783 27.20 17.82 10.90
N ALA A 784 28.09 18.47 11.68
CA ALA A 784 27.74 19.60 12.54
C ALA A 784 27.12 20.76 11.76
N ARG A 785 27.72 21.09 10.60
CA ARG A 785 27.18 22.11 9.68
C ARG A 785 25.77 21.74 9.19
N CYS A 786 25.56 20.51 8.73
CA CYS A 786 24.26 20.00 8.28
C CYS A 786 23.21 19.97 9.40
N ALA A 787 23.59 19.57 10.63
CA ALA A 787 22.69 19.56 11.77
C ALA A 787 22.24 20.99 12.15
N ARG A 788 23.13 21.99 12.07
CA ARG A 788 22.77 23.40 12.21
C ARG A 788 21.90 23.91 11.06
N MET A 789 22.17 23.50 9.81
CA MET A 789 21.29 23.82 8.67
C MET A 789 19.88 23.27 8.90
N TYR A 790 19.77 22.02 9.33
CA TYR A 790 18.52 21.38 9.70
C TYR A 790 17.79 22.10 10.85
N ARG A 791 18.52 22.52 11.90
CA ARG A 791 17.99 23.33 13.01
C ARG A 791 17.45 24.69 12.53
N ALA A 792 18.12 25.34 11.57
CA ALA A 792 17.81 26.69 11.15
C ALA A 792 16.39 26.89 10.58
N TRP A 793 15.77 25.83 10.02
CA TRP A 793 14.40 25.88 9.51
C TRP A 793 13.39 25.08 10.35
N GLU A 794 13.74 24.67 11.58
CA GLU A 794 12.85 23.92 12.50
C GLU A 794 11.48 24.58 12.65
N PHE A 795 11.43 25.91 12.76
CA PHE A 795 10.17 26.64 12.91
C PHE A 795 9.18 26.34 11.78
N TYR A 796 9.67 26.25 10.54
CA TYR A 796 8.84 25.94 9.38
C TYR A 796 8.57 24.45 9.28
N ARG A 797 9.55 23.61 9.65
CA ARG A 797 9.36 22.15 9.72
C ARG A 797 8.18 21.77 10.61
N VAL A 798 8.08 22.36 11.80
CA VAL A 798 6.99 22.10 12.74
C VAL A 798 5.64 22.51 12.16
N GLU A 799 5.57 23.65 11.48
CA GLU A 799 4.36 24.09 10.75
C GLU A 799 3.98 23.07 9.67
N LEU A 800 4.94 22.59 8.87
CA LEU A 800 4.68 21.60 7.82
C LEU A 800 4.29 20.21 8.37
N VAL A 801 4.83 19.81 9.52
CA VAL A 801 4.42 18.56 10.19
C VAL A 801 2.97 18.65 10.69
N ARG A 802 2.54 19.82 11.19
CA ARG A 802 1.14 20.06 11.54
C ARG A 802 0.25 20.06 10.30
N GLU A 803 0.67 20.74 9.23
CA GLU A 803 -0.04 20.73 7.94
C GLU A 803 -0.19 19.30 7.39
N ALA A 804 0.84 18.46 7.50
CA ALA A 804 0.79 17.06 7.10
C ALA A 804 -0.28 16.26 7.88
N ALA A 805 -0.37 16.46 9.20
CA ALA A 805 -1.40 15.83 10.03
C ALA A 805 -2.82 16.33 9.68
N GLU A 806 -2.97 17.60 9.34
CA GLU A 806 -4.25 18.24 9.04
C GLU A 806 -4.73 18.01 7.61
N THR A 807 -3.84 17.91 6.63
CA THR A 807 -4.19 17.94 5.20
C THR A 807 -3.61 16.77 4.41
N GLY A 808 -2.66 16.03 4.97
CA GLY A 808 -1.95 14.95 4.28
C GLY A 808 -0.88 15.43 3.29
N LEU A 809 -0.61 16.73 3.20
CA LEU A 809 0.41 17.26 2.31
C LEU A 809 1.83 16.92 2.82
N PRO A 810 2.74 16.48 1.93
CA PRO A 810 4.08 16.09 2.34
C PRO A 810 4.96 17.29 2.70
N VAL A 811 5.93 17.09 3.60
CA VAL A 811 6.93 18.11 3.94
C VAL A 811 7.83 18.39 2.74
N ALA A 812 8.36 17.33 2.10
CA ALA A 812 9.09 17.42 0.84
C ALA A 812 8.14 17.16 -0.32
N ARG A 813 8.02 18.13 -1.24
CA ARG A 813 6.99 18.16 -2.27
C ARG A 813 7.61 18.08 -3.65
N HIS A 814 7.10 17.16 -4.46
CA HIS A 814 7.31 17.22 -5.89
C HIS A 814 6.67 18.51 -6.43
N LEU A 815 7.35 19.21 -7.32
CA LEU A 815 6.88 20.51 -7.85
C LEU A 815 5.49 20.39 -8.51
N PHE A 816 5.13 19.21 -9.02
CA PHE A 816 3.83 18.91 -9.61
C PHE A 816 2.66 19.28 -8.68
N LEU A 817 2.82 19.17 -7.36
CA LEU A 817 1.75 19.55 -6.41
C LEU A 817 1.32 21.02 -6.54
N HIS A 818 2.25 21.91 -6.91
CA HIS A 818 2.02 23.35 -6.94
C HIS A 818 2.10 23.96 -8.34
N TYR A 819 2.67 23.23 -9.30
CA TYR A 819 2.80 23.65 -10.70
C TYR A 819 2.34 22.54 -11.66
N PRO A 820 1.08 22.06 -11.53
CA PRO A 820 0.61 20.91 -12.30
C PRO A 820 0.60 21.14 -13.80
N GLU A 821 0.41 22.38 -14.26
CA GLU A 821 0.34 22.74 -15.68
C GLU A 821 1.71 22.89 -16.37
N ASP A 822 2.80 22.94 -15.60
CA ASP A 822 4.15 23.09 -16.17
C ASP A 822 4.66 21.74 -16.70
N GLU A 823 4.74 21.61 -18.02
CA GLU A 823 5.17 20.36 -18.68
C GLU A 823 6.60 19.92 -18.30
N ARG A 824 7.50 20.87 -17.99
CA ARG A 824 8.85 20.55 -17.51
C ARG A 824 8.79 19.92 -16.13
N VAL A 825 7.93 20.44 -15.26
CA VAL A 825 7.65 19.87 -13.92
C VAL A 825 7.04 18.48 -14.02
N GLN A 826 6.10 18.27 -14.93
CA GLN A 826 5.45 16.97 -15.11
C GLN A 826 6.40 15.82 -15.54
N VAL A 827 7.60 16.12 -16.04
CA VAL A 827 8.61 15.10 -16.39
C VAL A 827 9.78 15.03 -15.42
N MET A 828 9.76 15.84 -14.35
CA MET A 828 10.80 15.83 -13.33
C MET A 828 10.75 14.57 -12.47
N THR A 829 11.90 14.24 -11.92
CA THR A 829 12.09 13.07 -11.06
C THR A 829 12.78 13.49 -9.77
N TYR A 830 14.10 13.44 -9.73
CA TYR A 830 14.92 13.69 -8.54
C TYR A 830 15.68 15.01 -8.59
N GLU A 831 15.55 15.80 -9.65
CA GLU A 831 16.43 16.95 -9.92
C GLU A 831 16.31 18.05 -8.84
N GLN A 832 15.11 18.23 -8.27
CA GLN A 832 14.84 19.20 -7.22
C GLN A 832 13.47 18.95 -6.59
N PHE A 833 13.27 19.51 -5.40
CA PHE A 833 12.01 19.45 -4.67
C PHE A 833 11.76 20.73 -3.89
N LEU A 834 10.54 20.91 -3.40
CA LEU A 834 10.19 21.96 -2.47
C LEU A 834 10.14 21.40 -1.05
N VAL A 835 10.55 22.19 -0.06
CA VAL A 835 10.17 21.97 1.33
C VAL A 835 9.03 22.93 1.62
N GLY A 836 7.84 22.38 1.81
CA GLY A 836 6.60 23.14 1.82
C GLY A 836 6.39 23.91 0.51
N THR A 837 6.02 25.18 0.61
CA THR A 837 5.91 26.11 -0.52
C THR A 837 7.05 27.11 -0.61
N GLU A 838 7.84 27.28 0.45
CA GLU A 838 8.70 28.45 0.64
C GLU A 838 10.18 28.21 0.35
N VAL A 839 10.64 26.95 0.37
CA VAL A 839 12.04 26.58 0.16
C VAL A 839 12.13 25.60 -1.02
N MET A 840 13.10 25.82 -1.91
CA MET A 840 13.41 24.93 -3.03
C MET A 840 14.84 24.39 -2.87
N VAL A 841 15.00 23.08 -3.03
CA VAL A 841 16.28 22.38 -2.86
C VAL A 841 16.65 21.71 -4.17
N VAL A 842 17.87 21.98 -4.66
CA VAL A 842 18.43 21.39 -5.87
C VAL A 842 19.69 20.60 -5.46
N PRO A 843 19.54 19.31 -5.09
CA PRO A 843 20.64 18.54 -4.51
C PRO A 843 21.71 18.18 -5.54
N VAL A 844 22.96 18.05 -5.08
CA VAL A 844 24.05 17.47 -5.89
C VAL A 844 24.00 15.96 -5.79
N LEU A 845 23.58 15.31 -6.87
CA LEU A 845 23.31 13.86 -6.91
C LEU A 845 24.29 13.08 -7.81
N ASP A 846 25.38 13.71 -8.24
CA ASP A 846 26.42 13.11 -9.07
C ASP A 846 27.80 13.40 -8.49
N LYS A 847 28.68 12.38 -8.56
CA LYS A 847 30.03 12.43 -8.01
C LYS A 847 30.88 13.51 -8.70
N GLY A 848 31.68 14.23 -7.91
CA GLY A 848 32.67 15.22 -8.37
C GLY A 848 32.05 16.53 -8.87
N ARG A 849 30.75 16.76 -8.63
CA ARG A 849 30.06 17.97 -9.08
C ARG A 849 30.08 19.05 -8.01
N SER A 850 30.28 20.29 -8.45
CA SER A 850 30.19 21.50 -7.63
C SER A 850 29.16 22.50 -8.17
N LYS A 851 28.38 22.12 -9.19
CA LYS A 851 27.31 22.92 -9.77
C LYS A 851 26.12 22.04 -10.12
N VAL A 852 24.93 22.64 -10.09
CA VAL A 852 23.67 22.01 -10.49
C VAL A 852 22.91 22.92 -11.45
N THR A 853 22.00 22.34 -12.22
CA THR A 853 21.04 23.09 -13.03
C THR A 853 19.72 23.18 -12.28
N ALA A 854 19.36 24.38 -11.84
CA ALA A 854 18.10 24.66 -11.17
C ALA A 854 17.03 25.08 -12.21
N TYR A 855 15.82 24.55 -12.07
CA TYR A 855 14.64 24.97 -12.82
C TYR A 855 13.68 25.78 -11.95
N PHE A 856 13.23 26.93 -12.44
CA PHE A 856 12.25 27.79 -11.81
C PHE A 856 10.95 27.74 -12.64
N PRO A 857 9.87 27.16 -12.09
CA PRO A 857 8.63 26.90 -12.82
C PRO A 857 7.98 28.14 -13.41
N ALA A 858 7.30 27.96 -14.54
CA ALA A 858 6.47 29.02 -15.12
C ALA A 858 5.39 29.46 -14.11
N GLY A 859 5.26 30.78 -13.90
CA GLY A 859 4.35 31.32 -12.89
C GLY A 859 4.79 31.12 -11.43
N GLY A 860 5.97 30.53 -11.18
CA GLY A 860 6.50 30.30 -9.84
C GLY A 860 7.07 31.52 -9.12
N GLY A 861 7.25 32.64 -9.85
CA GLY A 861 7.82 33.87 -9.32
C GLY A 861 9.35 33.80 -9.12
N ALA A 862 9.88 34.82 -8.45
CA ALA A 862 11.32 34.92 -8.18
C ALA A 862 11.74 34.12 -6.93
N TRP A 863 12.93 33.53 -7.00
CA TRP A 863 13.54 32.70 -5.96
C TRP A 863 14.92 33.25 -5.62
N ARG A 864 15.21 33.44 -4.34
CA ARG A 864 16.49 33.96 -3.84
C ARG A 864 17.38 32.81 -3.37
N HIS A 865 18.58 32.72 -3.94
CA HIS A 865 19.60 31.76 -3.52
C HIS A 865 20.11 32.11 -2.12
N VAL A 866 20.10 31.13 -1.21
CA VAL A 866 20.36 31.35 0.22
C VAL A 866 21.78 31.84 0.49
N TRP A 867 22.77 31.36 -0.26
CA TRP A 867 24.18 31.68 -0.01
C TRP A 867 24.65 32.95 -0.71
N SER A 868 24.30 33.16 -1.98
CA SER A 868 24.72 34.35 -2.74
C SER A 868 23.78 35.54 -2.59
N GLY A 869 22.53 35.31 -2.19
CA GLY A 869 21.49 36.34 -2.14
C GLY A 869 20.95 36.77 -3.51
N GLU A 870 21.44 36.17 -4.59
CA GLU A 870 20.97 36.45 -5.96
C GLU A 870 19.55 35.91 -6.19
N GLU A 871 18.79 36.58 -7.04
CA GLU A 871 17.42 36.21 -7.39
C GLU A 871 17.35 35.63 -8.80
N TYR A 872 16.60 34.54 -8.95
CA TYR A 872 16.40 33.74 -10.15
C TYR A 872 14.90 33.56 -10.44
N GLY A 873 14.53 33.15 -11.64
CA GLY A 873 13.16 32.86 -12.05
C GLY A 873 12.29 34.09 -12.36
N GLY A 874 12.83 35.30 -12.17
CA GLY A 874 12.13 36.57 -12.36
C GLY A 874 12.30 37.19 -13.76
N GLY A 875 13.13 36.62 -14.64
CA GLY A 875 13.47 37.20 -15.94
C GLY A 875 14.41 38.42 -15.85
N GLY A 876 15.14 38.56 -14.73
CA GLY A 876 15.97 39.72 -14.44
C GLY A 876 17.34 39.66 -15.12
N SER A 877 17.91 40.82 -15.49
CA SER A 877 19.20 40.90 -16.20
C SER A 877 20.44 40.65 -15.33
N ARG A 878 20.28 40.44 -14.01
CA ARG A 878 21.39 40.34 -13.05
C ARG A 878 22.04 38.96 -13.01
N VAL A 879 21.34 37.92 -13.43
CA VAL A 879 21.86 36.54 -13.43
C VAL A 879 21.67 35.92 -14.81
N LYS A 880 22.59 35.02 -15.19
CA LYS A 880 22.49 34.27 -16.45
C LYS A 880 21.50 33.12 -16.30
N GLU A 881 20.24 33.40 -16.56
CA GLU A 881 19.18 32.39 -16.67
C GLU A 881 18.67 32.28 -18.10
N ARG A 882 18.30 31.06 -18.50
CA ARG A 882 17.74 30.76 -19.82
C ARG A 882 16.25 30.48 -19.67
N ARG A 883 15.42 31.27 -20.35
CA ARG A 883 13.99 30.96 -20.47
C ARG A 883 13.80 29.67 -21.26
N THR A 884 13.03 28.73 -20.72
CA THR A 884 12.75 27.44 -21.36
C THR A 884 11.59 27.58 -22.34
N VAL A 885 11.42 26.57 -23.20
CA VAL A 885 10.28 26.49 -24.12
C VAL A 885 8.94 26.37 -23.39
N HIS A 886 8.95 25.93 -22.12
CA HIS A 886 7.78 25.77 -21.27
C HIS A 886 7.47 27.02 -20.43
N GLY A 887 8.21 28.12 -20.65
CA GLY A 887 7.92 29.43 -20.04
C GLY A 887 8.63 29.70 -18.70
N GLY A 888 9.16 28.67 -18.03
CA GLY A 888 10.01 28.80 -16.84
C GLY A 888 11.46 29.20 -17.17
N PHE A 889 12.35 29.14 -16.18
CA PHE A 889 13.76 29.52 -16.32
C PHE A 889 14.69 28.41 -15.81
N GLU A 890 15.83 28.20 -16.47
CA GLU A 890 16.91 27.34 -15.98
C GLU A 890 18.18 28.15 -15.76
N ALA A 891 18.94 27.82 -14.71
CA ALA A 891 20.24 28.42 -14.43
C ALA A 891 21.23 27.37 -13.87
N GLU A 892 22.51 27.50 -14.24
CA GLU A 892 23.59 26.80 -13.54
C GLU A 892 23.96 27.55 -12.26
N VAL A 893 24.01 26.84 -11.15
CA VAL A 893 24.22 27.41 -9.81
C VAL A 893 25.34 26.67 -9.10
N GLU A 894 26.22 27.42 -8.44
CA GLU A 894 27.29 26.86 -7.61
C GLU A 894 26.69 26.11 -6.41
N ALA A 895 27.15 24.89 -6.21
CA ALA A 895 26.78 24.01 -5.11
C ALA A 895 28.01 23.23 -4.60
N PRO A 896 29.10 23.88 -4.16
CA PRO A 896 30.23 23.18 -3.56
C PRO A 896 29.80 22.45 -2.27
N VAL A 897 30.57 21.47 -1.83
CA VAL A 897 30.30 20.74 -0.58
C VAL A 897 30.22 21.74 0.59
N GLY A 898 29.14 21.67 1.36
CA GLY A 898 28.80 22.56 2.47
C GLY A 898 27.84 23.69 2.09
N TYR A 899 27.59 23.90 0.80
CA TYR A 899 26.72 24.96 0.27
C TYR A 899 25.80 24.38 -0.81
N PRO A 900 24.85 23.49 -0.45
CA PRO A 900 23.93 22.90 -1.42
C PRO A 900 23.05 23.98 -2.07
N ALA A 901 22.66 23.86 -3.34
CA ALA A 901 21.83 24.88 -3.98
C ALA A 901 20.42 24.90 -3.35
N VAL A 902 20.16 25.94 -2.56
CA VAL A 902 18.91 26.12 -1.81
C VAL A 902 18.41 27.53 -2.06
N PHE A 903 17.12 27.64 -2.34
CA PHE A 903 16.45 28.90 -2.64
C PHE A 903 15.26 29.09 -1.72
N VAL A 904 14.95 30.33 -1.42
CA VAL A 904 13.71 30.73 -0.75
C VAL A 904 12.90 31.63 -1.67
N ARG A 905 11.57 31.61 -1.58
CA ARG A 905 10.76 32.56 -2.36
C ARG A 905 11.18 34.00 -2.07
N ALA A 906 11.30 34.82 -3.13
CA ALA A 906 11.62 36.22 -2.96
C ALA A 906 10.52 36.94 -2.15
N GLY A 907 10.91 37.67 -1.12
CA GLY A 907 9.98 38.37 -0.22
C GLY A 907 9.37 37.53 0.91
N SER A 908 9.56 36.20 0.91
CA SER A 908 9.01 35.27 1.92
C SER A 908 9.52 35.58 3.33
N ASP A 909 8.60 35.65 4.30
CA ASP A 909 8.95 35.81 5.72
C ASP A 909 9.56 34.53 6.31
N VAL A 910 9.11 33.36 5.86
CA VAL A 910 9.77 32.07 6.14
C VAL A 910 11.21 32.12 5.63
N GLY A 911 11.41 32.55 4.39
CA GLY A 911 12.74 32.70 3.80
C GLY A 911 13.64 33.66 4.58
N LYS A 912 13.13 34.83 4.98
CA LYS A 912 13.87 35.81 5.80
C LYS A 912 14.27 35.23 7.16
N ARG A 913 13.34 34.54 7.84
CA ARG A 913 13.60 33.92 9.14
C ARG A 913 14.62 32.78 9.02
N PHE A 914 14.53 31.95 7.99
CA PHE A 914 15.50 30.90 7.73
C PHE A 914 16.91 31.46 7.53
N VAL A 915 17.08 32.46 6.65
CA VAL A 915 18.38 33.12 6.41
C VAL A 915 18.92 33.79 7.67
N ARG A 916 18.07 34.41 8.50
CA ARG A 916 18.49 34.96 9.80
C ARG A 916 19.01 33.86 10.72
N ASN A 917 18.27 32.77 10.87
CA ASN A 917 18.68 31.65 11.73
C ASN A 917 20.00 31.01 11.25
N LEU A 918 20.25 30.95 9.94
CA LEU A 918 21.54 30.51 9.40
C LEU A 918 22.70 31.42 9.85
N ARG A 919 22.50 32.75 9.89
CA ARG A 919 23.51 33.69 10.44
C ARG A 919 23.71 33.51 11.94
N ASP A 920 22.62 33.37 12.69
CA ASP A 920 22.67 33.16 14.14
C ASP A 920 23.43 31.87 14.50
N LEU A 921 23.27 30.83 13.67
CA LEU A 921 23.98 29.55 13.76
C LEU A 921 25.37 29.55 13.07
N LYS A 922 25.86 30.73 12.65
CA LYS A 922 27.19 30.96 12.06
C LYS A 922 27.46 30.12 10.79
N LEU A 923 26.45 29.99 9.93
CA LEU A 923 26.52 29.28 8.65
C LEU A 923 26.64 30.21 7.44
N LEU A 924 26.32 31.50 7.64
CA LEU A 924 26.35 32.61 6.67
C LEU A 924 27.22 33.76 7.16
#